data_AF-A0A2I4EEP9-F1
#
_entry.id   AF-A0A2I4EEP9-F1
#
_cell.length_a   1.000
_cell.length_b   1.000
_cell.length_c   1.000
_cell.angle_alpha   90.00
_cell.angle_beta   90.00
_cell.angle_gamma   90.00
#
_symmetry.space_group_name_H-M   'P 1'
#
loop_
_entity.id
_entity.type
_entity.pdbx_description
1 polymer ?
#
loop_
_entity_poly.entity_id
_entity_poly.type
_entity_poly.pdbx_seq_one_letter_code
_entity_poly.pdbx_strand_id
1 'polypeptide(L)'
;MCPRSPELLEENAVSGIGSWDWNLNGHNSTYHALFPRAWTVYEGEPDPELRIVSRQISPVIPHNYKESSFPVSVFTFTLYNSGKTAADVTLLFTWANSVGGLSGFSGQHCNSKVMMKDGVHSVLLHHNTANGLPPVTFAIAAEETDGVHVSECPCFVISGNSQGISAKDMWQEIKEFGSFDRLNSSEPSVPSATGSSVGAAIAASVTIPSNAVRSATFSLAWDCPEVNFLSGKSYYRRYTKFYGTRGDAAAKIAHDAILEHGHWESQIEAWQRPILEDKRLPEWYPITLFNELYYLNSGGTIWTDGSPPMHTLVSIVKRKFSLDRSSSGLKDIIDVPPQNDTAADILERMTLILEQIHTTISSNSAFGTNLLQKGEENIGQFLYLEGIEYHMWNTYDVHFYSSFALVMLFPKLELSIQRDFAAAVMMHDPNKIKLLHDGQWVPRKVLGAVPHDIGINDPWFEVNAYNLYNTDRWKDLNPKFVLQVYRDVVATGDKKFAEAVWPSVYVAMAYMDQFDKDRDGMIENEGFPDQTYDTWSASGVSAYSGGLWVAALQAASAMAHEVGDKGSEDYFWFKFQKAKGVYEKLWNGSYFNYDSSGGSSSSSIQADQLAGQWYARACDLFPVVDQDKARSALQKVYNYNVLKVKDGRRGAVNGMLPDGKVDFSSMQSREIWSGVTYAVAATMIHEDMFDMAFQTAGGVYEAAWSKEGLGYSFQTPEGWTTEEQYRSLCYMRPLAIWAMQWALTRPTTMEPEMKAEVKEDSLFRAHSGFSKVSRLLKLPEERTRRRSFVQAVYEYTRKRIGM
;
A
#
# COMPACT_ATOMS: atom_id res chain seq x y z
N MET A 1 8.07 7.35 14.52
CA MET A 1 9.05 8.27 13.92
C MET A 1 9.70 9.11 15.00
N CYS A 2 10.77 8.61 15.62
CA CYS A 2 11.74 9.44 16.33
C CYS A 2 12.94 9.62 15.38
N PRO A 3 13.52 10.82 15.23
CA PRO A 3 14.67 10.99 14.36
C PRO A 3 15.82 10.05 14.78
N ARG A 4 16.42 9.36 13.80
CA ARG A 4 17.73 8.71 13.96
C ARG A 4 18.72 9.83 14.29
N SER A 5 19.32 9.73 15.47
CA SER A 5 20.28 10.66 16.11
C SER A 5 19.76 12.08 16.41
N PRO A 6 19.69 12.49 17.69
CA PRO A 6 19.67 13.89 18.04
C PRO A 6 21.10 14.42 17.93
N GLU A 7 21.48 14.94 16.76
CA GLU A 7 22.47 16.02 16.75
C GLU A 7 21.78 17.23 17.40
N LEU A 8 21.73 17.23 18.73
CA LEU A 8 21.30 18.35 19.56
C LEU A 8 22.30 19.49 19.33
N LEU A 9 22.01 20.33 18.34
CA LEU A 9 22.54 21.69 18.32
C LEU A 9 22.03 22.35 19.61
N GLU A 10 22.96 22.88 20.41
CA GLU A 10 22.72 23.38 21.78
C GLU A 10 21.45 24.25 21.86
N GLU A 11 20.35 23.68 22.38
CA GLU A 11 19.17 24.45 22.76
C GLU A 11 19.55 25.36 23.93
N ASN A 12 19.31 26.66 23.79
CA ASN A 12 19.51 27.60 24.88
C ASN A 12 18.35 27.41 25.89
N ALA A 13 18.52 26.47 26.83
CA ALA A 13 17.48 25.98 27.74
C ALA A 13 16.78 27.10 28.55
N VAL A 14 17.41 28.28 28.66
CA VAL A 14 16.89 29.43 29.41
C VAL A 14 15.81 30.21 28.64
N SER A 15 15.80 30.17 27.30
CA SER A 15 14.87 30.94 26.45
C SER A 15 14.11 30.11 25.40
N GLY A 16 14.55 28.88 25.12
CA GLY A 16 13.88 27.95 24.20
C GLY A 16 12.72 27.17 24.83
N ILE A 17 12.26 26.12 24.14
CA ILE A 17 11.12 25.28 24.57
C ILE A 17 11.37 24.53 25.89
N GLY A 18 12.64 24.39 26.30
CA GLY A 18 13.00 23.89 27.64
C GLY A 18 12.49 24.75 28.80
N SER A 19 12.01 25.96 28.53
CA SER A 19 11.38 26.85 29.52
C SER A 19 9.88 26.56 29.76
N TRP A 20 9.27 25.68 28.98
CA TRP A 20 7.86 25.30 29.13
C TRP A 20 7.66 24.31 30.28
N ASP A 21 6.41 24.18 30.75
CA ASP A 21 6.07 23.25 31.83
C ASP A 21 5.85 21.83 31.30
N TRP A 22 6.92 21.02 31.24
CA TRP A 22 6.89 19.61 30.80
C TRP A 22 6.49 18.63 31.91
N ASN A 23 5.43 18.94 32.65
CA ASN A 23 5.07 18.23 33.90
C ASN A 23 3.95 17.19 33.74
N LEU A 24 3.47 16.92 32.52
CA LEU A 24 2.46 15.89 32.27
C LEU A 24 3.11 14.50 32.38
N ASN A 25 2.74 13.75 33.41
CA ASN A 25 3.28 12.40 33.65
C ASN A 25 2.51 11.30 32.88
N GLY A 26 1.28 11.58 32.44
CA GLY A 26 0.44 10.69 31.66
C GLY A 26 -0.16 9.52 32.43
N HIS A 27 -0.04 9.46 33.76
CA HIS A 27 -0.56 8.35 34.58
C HIS A 27 -2.08 8.26 34.55
N ASN A 28 -2.78 9.40 34.47
CA ASN A 28 -4.23 9.45 34.32
C ASN A 28 -4.66 9.86 32.90
N SER A 29 -3.82 9.56 31.92
CA SER A 29 -4.09 9.84 30.51
C SER A 29 -4.23 8.54 29.73
N THR A 30 -5.27 8.42 28.89
CA THR A 30 -5.48 7.24 28.03
C THR A 30 -5.62 7.67 26.57
N TYR A 31 -4.81 7.07 25.69
CA TYR A 31 -4.94 7.20 24.24
C TYR A 31 -5.77 6.05 23.66
N HIS A 32 -6.67 6.38 22.76
CA HIS A 32 -7.51 5.44 22.04
C HIS A 32 -7.40 5.70 20.54
N ALA A 33 -7.46 4.63 19.74
CA ALA A 33 -7.46 4.74 18.30
C ALA A 33 -8.39 3.72 17.66
N LEU A 34 -9.14 4.22 16.67
CA LEU A 34 -9.96 3.46 15.75
C LEU A 34 -9.94 4.21 14.42
N PHE A 35 -8.85 4.00 13.66
CA PHE A 35 -8.55 4.75 12.44
C PHE A 35 -9.80 4.92 11.55
N PRO A 36 -10.06 6.13 11.02
CA PRO A 36 -9.20 7.32 11.03
C PRO A 36 -9.39 8.24 12.24
N ARG A 37 -10.04 7.75 13.30
CA ARG A 37 -10.29 8.51 14.54
C ARG A 37 -9.32 8.09 15.62
N ALA A 38 -8.94 9.05 16.46
CA ALA A 38 -8.29 8.78 17.73
C ALA A 38 -8.77 9.78 18.77
N TRP A 39 -8.60 9.45 20.04
CA TRP A 39 -8.88 10.39 21.12
C TRP A 39 -8.01 10.13 22.33
N THR A 40 -7.66 11.21 23.03
CA THR A 40 -6.95 11.17 24.30
C THR A 40 -7.86 11.68 25.39
N VAL A 41 -7.95 10.94 26.49
CA VAL A 41 -8.69 11.33 27.69
C VAL A 41 -7.69 11.65 28.78
N TYR A 42 -7.73 12.87 29.30
CA TYR A 42 -6.98 13.32 30.46
C TYR A 42 -7.94 13.39 31.64
N GLU A 43 -7.79 12.49 32.61
CA GLU A 43 -8.63 12.42 33.81
C GLU A 43 -7.91 13.09 34.99
N GLY A 44 -8.36 14.26 35.41
CA GLY A 44 -7.75 14.95 36.54
C GLY A 44 -6.34 15.51 36.29
N GLU A 45 -5.96 15.68 35.01
CA GLU A 45 -4.67 16.23 34.57
C GLU A 45 -4.93 17.36 33.54
N PRO A 46 -4.41 18.59 33.75
CA PRO A 46 -3.55 19.02 34.87
C PRO A 46 -4.28 19.33 36.19
N ASP A 47 -5.62 19.36 36.21
CA ASP A 47 -6.42 19.70 37.39
C ASP A 47 -7.38 18.54 37.77
N PRO A 48 -7.42 18.08 39.04
CA PRO A 48 -8.29 16.99 39.49
C PRO A 48 -9.79 17.18 39.27
N GLU A 49 -10.26 18.43 39.19
CA GLU A 49 -11.68 18.75 38.97
C GLU A 49 -12.05 18.77 37.47
N LEU A 50 -11.05 18.70 36.59
CA LEU A 50 -11.21 18.74 35.14
C LEU A 50 -11.03 17.36 34.50
N ARG A 51 -11.86 17.10 33.49
CA ARG A 51 -11.66 16.02 32.53
C ARG A 51 -11.63 16.61 31.13
N ILE A 52 -10.60 16.26 30.37
CA ILE A 52 -10.37 16.78 29.02
C ILE A 52 -10.39 15.61 28.04
N VAL A 53 -11.22 15.69 27.00
CA VAL A 53 -11.25 14.72 25.92
C VAL A 53 -10.84 15.41 24.63
N SER A 54 -9.67 15.07 24.09
CA SER A 54 -9.21 15.54 22.79
C SER A 54 -9.54 14.49 21.73
N ARG A 55 -10.48 14.79 20.84
CA ARG A 55 -10.83 13.94 19.68
C ARG A 55 -10.12 14.46 18.44
N GLN A 56 -9.47 13.57 17.71
CA GLN A 56 -8.75 13.91 16.48
C GLN A 56 -9.25 13.06 15.30
N ILE A 57 -9.48 13.71 14.16
CA ILE A 57 -9.96 13.03 12.94
C ILE A 57 -9.32 13.60 11.68
N SER A 58 -9.21 12.74 10.66
CA SER A 58 -9.02 13.12 9.26
C SER A 58 -10.08 12.40 8.39
N PRO A 59 -10.54 12.99 7.28
CA PRO A 59 -11.71 12.52 6.54
C PRO A 59 -11.45 11.31 5.62
N VAL A 60 -10.96 10.19 6.15
CA VAL A 60 -10.83 8.92 5.39
C VAL A 60 -12.18 8.21 5.36
N ILE A 61 -12.89 8.33 4.23
CA ILE A 61 -14.29 7.94 4.07
C ILE A 61 -14.38 7.08 2.79
N PRO A 62 -14.79 5.80 2.90
CA PRO A 62 -14.94 4.94 1.74
C PRO A 62 -15.83 5.54 0.64
N HIS A 63 -15.44 5.33 -0.62
CA HIS A 63 -16.09 5.87 -1.82
C HIS A 63 -16.12 7.41 -1.93
N ASN A 64 -15.45 8.13 -1.02
CA ASN A 64 -15.25 9.58 -1.12
C ASN A 64 -13.86 9.87 -1.72
N TYR A 65 -13.83 10.43 -2.93
CA TYR A 65 -12.58 10.73 -3.66
C TYR A 65 -12.18 12.22 -3.62
N LYS A 66 -12.83 13.00 -2.76
CA LYS A 66 -12.58 14.42 -2.54
C LYS A 66 -12.03 14.64 -1.14
N GLU A 67 -12.87 14.54 -0.12
CA GLU A 67 -12.48 14.81 1.27
C GLU A 67 -11.37 13.87 1.74
N SER A 68 -11.37 12.59 1.34
CA SER A 68 -10.29 11.65 1.69
C SER A 68 -8.93 11.95 1.08
N SER A 69 -8.83 12.96 0.21
CA SER A 69 -7.55 13.48 -0.28
C SER A 69 -7.00 14.65 0.53
N PHE A 70 -7.76 15.19 1.49
CA PHE A 70 -7.43 16.47 2.13
C PHE A 70 -6.25 16.33 3.11
N PRO A 71 -5.25 17.23 3.03
CA PRO A 71 -4.12 17.26 3.95
C PRO A 71 -4.47 18.00 5.24
N VAL A 72 -5.36 17.42 6.05
CA VAL A 72 -5.94 18.10 7.22
C VAL A 72 -6.28 17.14 8.36
N SER A 73 -6.17 17.64 9.59
CA SER A 73 -6.68 17.01 10.81
C SER A 73 -7.40 18.04 11.67
N VAL A 74 -8.47 17.60 12.33
CA VAL A 74 -9.26 18.43 13.26
C VAL A 74 -9.14 17.86 14.66
N PHE A 75 -9.01 18.74 15.65
CA PHE A 75 -8.89 18.43 17.06
C PHE A 75 -10.02 19.11 17.83
N THR A 76 -10.98 18.34 18.32
CA THR A 76 -12.07 18.85 19.17
C THR A 76 -11.79 18.49 20.62
N PHE A 77 -11.59 19.50 21.45
CA PHE A 77 -11.45 19.34 22.89
C PHE A 77 -12.81 19.51 23.54
N THR A 78 -13.22 18.52 24.33
CA THR A 78 -14.39 18.60 25.22
C THR A 78 -13.91 18.67 26.66
N LEU A 79 -14.31 19.74 27.34
CA LEU A 79 -13.84 20.11 28.68
C LEU A 79 -15.00 19.96 29.66
N TYR A 80 -14.81 19.09 30.66
CA TYR A 80 -15.80 18.83 31.70
C TYR A 80 -15.28 19.42 33.01
N ASN A 81 -16.07 20.30 33.64
CA ASN A 81 -15.77 20.85 34.96
C ASN A 81 -16.68 20.19 36.02
N SER A 82 -16.11 19.30 36.82
CA SER A 82 -16.80 18.66 37.96
C SER A 82 -16.64 19.43 39.27
N GLY A 83 -15.85 20.50 39.26
CA GLY A 83 -15.59 21.38 40.38
C GLY A 83 -16.79 22.20 40.81
N LYS A 84 -16.69 22.80 42.00
CA LYS A 84 -17.77 23.62 42.59
C LYS A 84 -17.77 25.07 42.10
N THR A 85 -16.70 25.51 41.45
CA THR A 85 -16.54 26.86 40.91
C THR A 85 -16.39 26.82 39.39
N ALA A 86 -16.54 27.99 38.75
CA ALA A 86 -16.16 28.11 37.35
C ALA A 86 -14.64 27.91 37.23
N ALA A 87 -14.20 27.32 36.11
CA ALA A 87 -12.80 27.11 35.77
C ALA A 87 -12.47 27.88 34.49
N ASP A 88 -11.41 28.68 34.52
CA ASP A 88 -10.86 29.32 33.34
C ASP A 88 -9.81 28.39 32.73
N VAL A 89 -10.05 27.95 31.50
CA VAL A 89 -9.21 26.99 30.79
C VAL A 89 -8.75 27.60 29.49
N THR A 90 -7.44 27.52 29.24
CA THR A 90 -6.84 27.90 27.96
C THR A 90 -6.19 26.69 27.32
N LEU A 91 -6.62 26.36 26.11
CA LEU A 91 -6.02 25.34 25.28
C LEU A 91 -5.07 26.01 24.30
N LEU A 92 -3.82 25.54 24.28
CA LEU A 92 -2.78 26.10 23.42
C LEU A 92 -2.39 25.08 22.34
N PHE A 93 -2.46 25.49 21.07
CA PHE A 93 -1.94 24.73 19.96
C PHE A 93 -0.71 25.44 19.37
N THR A 94 0.46 24.81 19.52
CA THR A 94 1.73 25.30 18.95
C THR A 94 2.18 24.42 17.79
N TRP A 95 2.82 25.02 16.79
CA TRP A 95 3.41 24.31 15.66
C TRP A 95 4.73 24.93 15.25
N ALA A 96 5.75 24.09 14.98
CA ALA A 96 7.03 24.56 14.45
C ALA A 96 6.91 24.77 12.94
N ASN A 97 7.52 25.83 12.40
CA ASN A 97 7.66 26.01 10.96
C ASN A 97 8.77 25.08 10.42
N SER A 98 8.47 23.79 10.37
CA SER A 98 9.41 22.71 10.06
C SER A 98 8.67 21.52 9.45
N VAL A 99 9.29 20.86 8.47
CA VAL A 99 8.85 19.56 7.95
C VAL A 99 9.59 18.39 8.63
N GLY A 100 10.29 18.66 9.74
CA GLY A 100 11.06 17.70 10.52
C GLY A 100 12.57 17.74 10.23
N GLY A 101 13.34 17.02 11.06
CA GLY A 101 14.81 17.04 10.99
C GLY A 101 15.39 18.45 11.15
N LEU A 102 16.38 18.79 10.31
CA LEU A 102 17.03 20.11 10.32
C LEU A 102 16.30 21.17 9.46
N SER A 103 15.14 20.84 8.89
CA SER A 103 14.46 21.73 7.93
C SER A 103 14.08 23.08 8.54
N GLY A 104 13.65 23.11 9.81
CA GLY A 104 13.29 24.35 10.50
C GLY A 104 14.46 25.34 10.70
N PHE A 105 15.70 24.95 10.38
CA PHE A 105 16.90 25.78 10.53
C PHE A 105 17.44 26.33 9.20
N SER A 106 16.82 26.02 8.05
CA SER A 106 17.32 26.50 6.75
C SER A 106 17.21 28.01 6.57
N GLY A 107 16.35 28.66 7.37
CA GLY A 107 16.09 30.09 7.30
C GLY A 107 15.06 30.44 6.22
N GLN A 108 14.73 31.73 6.14
CA GLN A 108 13.71 32.29 5.22
C GLN A 108 12.29 31.75 5.46
N HIS A 109 12.01 31.22 6.65
CA HIS A 109 10.66 30.84 7.05
C HIS A 109 9.91 32.08 7.52
N CYS A 110 8.62 32.21 7.19
CA CYS A 110 7.80 33.32 7.65
C CYS A 110 6.44 32.83 8.11
N ASN A 111 5.86 33.52 9.08
CA ASN A 111 4.53 33.22 9.58
C ASN A 111 3.63 34.45 9.42
N SER A 112 2.34 34.23 9.19
CA SER A 112 1.37 35.31 9.04
C SER A 112 0.04 34.93 9.65
N LYS A 113 -0.76 35.92 10.07
CA LYS A 113 -2.11 35.70 10.59
C LYS A 113 -3.15 36.00 9.51
N VAL A 114 -4.22 35.22 9.52
CA VAL A 114 -5.36 35.38 8.63
C VAL A 114 -6.63 35.15 9.44
N MET A 115 -7.51 36.15 9.44
CA MET A 115 -8.88 36.00 9.92
C MET A 115 -9.75 35.54 8.75
N MET A 116 -10.38 34.38 8.90
CA MET A 116 -11.34 33.87 7.92
C MET A 116 -12.72 34.48 8.16
N LYS A 117 -13.68 34.15 7.30
CA LYS A 117 -15.08 34.48 7.57
C LYS A 117 -15.56 33.63 8.76
N ASP A 118 -16.64 34.04 9.40
CA ASP A 118 -17.33 33.24 10.42
C ASP A 118 -16.55 32.99 11.74
N GLY A 119 -15.56 33.83 12.05
CA GLY A 119 -14.88 33.82 13.37
C GLY A 119 -13.77 32.78 13.50
N VAL A 120 -13.32 32.16 12.41
CA VAL A 120 -12.16 31.26 12.43
C VAL A 120 -10.86 32.06 12.28
N HIS A 121 -9.99 31.93 13.26
CA HIS A 121 -8.65 32.53 13.26
C HIS A 121 -7.64 31.51 12.77
N SER A 122 -6.67 31.93 11.96
CA SER A 122 -5.61 31.06 11.48
C SER A 122 -4.25 31.72 11.48
N VAL A 123 -3.22 30.94 11.82
CA VAL A 123 -1.82 31.31 11.62
C VAL A 123 -1.21 30.41 10.55
N LEU A 124 -0.72 31.03 9.48
CA LEU A 124 0.01 30.41 8.40
C LEU A 124 1.50 30.34 8.73
N LEU A 125 2.11 29.19 8.48
CA LEU A 125 3.56 28.98 8.60
C LEU A 125 4.09 28.60 7.22
N HIS A 126 4.74 29.55 6.55
CA HIS A 126 5.33 29.37 5.22
C HIS A 126 6.73 28.79 5.36
N HIS A 127 6.85 27.51 5.05
CA HIS A 127 8.08 26.75 5.12
C HIS A 127 8.76 26.72 3.75
N ASN A 128 9.94 27.35 3.68
CA ASN A 128 10.81 27.29 2.52
C ASN A 128 11.73 26.07 2.63
N THR A 129 11.45 25.03 1.85
CA THR A 129 12.23 23.80 1.85
C THR A 129 13.59 23.97 1.16
N ALA A 130 14.64 23.36 1.71
CA ALA A 130 15.97 23.37 1.12
C ALA A 130 16.06 22.45 -0.14
N ASN A 131 17.18 22.56 -0.87
CA ASN A 131 17.56 21.66 -1.97
C ASN A 131 16.58 21.59 -3.15
N GLY A 132 15.81 22.64 -3.40
CA GLY A 132 14.88 22.70 -4.54
C GLY A 132 13.64 21.81 -4.39
N LEU A 133 13.34 21.35 -3.17
CA LEU A 133 12.06 20.74 -2.86
C LEU A 133 10.92 21.79 -2.87
N PRO A 134 9.65 21.40 -3.08
CA PRO A 134 8.53 22.32 -3.06
C PRO A 134 8.28 22.90 -1.67
N PRO A 135 7.98 24.22 -1.55
CA PRO A 135 7.63 24.82 -0.28
C PRO A 135 6.33 24.22 0.29
N VAL A 136 6.16 24.35 1.61
CA VAL A 136 4.96 23.88 2.32
C VAL A 136 4.40 25.05 3.12
N THR A 137 3.09 25.28 3.03
CA THR A 137 2.40 26.20 3.93
C THR A 137 1.58 25.39 4.93
N PHE A 138 1.87 25.50 6.23
CA PHE A 138 1.00 24.97 7.28
C PHE A 138 -0.03 26.02 7.70
N ALA A 139 -1.16 25.57 8.22
CA ALA A 139 -2.14 26.41 8.89
C ALA A 139 -2.57 25.74 10.19
N ILE A 140 -2.35 26.42 11.32
CA ILE A 140 -3.07 26.13 12.56
C ILE A 140 -4.26 27.08 12.64
N ALA A 141 -5.42 26.58 13.03
CA ALA A 141 -6.65 27.36 13.12
C ALA A 141 -7.47 26.99 14.35
N ALA A 142 -8.27 27.92 14.83
CA ALA A 142 -9.22 27.74 15.92
C ALA A 142 -10.50 28.55 15.66
N GLU A 143 -11.63 28.06 16.18
CA GLU A 143 -12.94 28.68 16.03
C GLU A 143 -13.27 29.59 17.23
N GLU A 144 -13.52 30.87 16.99
CA GLU A 144 -14.09 31.77 17.98
C GLU A 144 -15.62 31.60 18.02
N THR A 145 -16.18 31.39 19.21
CA THR A 145 -17.63 31.15 19.39
C THR A 145 -18.15 31.89 20.63
N ASP A 146 -19.47 31.87 20.84
CA ASP A 146 -20.10 32.40 22.06
C ASP A 146 -19.62 31.62 23.30
N GLY A 147 -18.51 32.08 23.89
CA GLY A 147 -17.89 31.47 25.08
C GLY A 147 -16.47 30.93 24.86
N VAL A 148 -15.92 31.01 23.65
CA VAL A 148 -14.51 30.71 23.35
C VAL A 148 -13.86 31.94 22.75
N HIS A 149 -12.87 32.50 23.45
CA HIS A 149 -12.03 33.59 22.96
C HIS A 149 -10.77 33.04 22.30
N VAL A 150 -10.46 33.50 21.09
CA VAL A 150 -9.27 33.07 20.36
C VAL A 150 -8.24 34.20 20.30
N SER A 151 -6.97 33.86 20.56
CA SER A 151 -5.84 34.78 20.44
C SER A 151 -4.63 34.08 19.83
N GLU A 152 -3.77 34.80 19.11
CA GLU A 152 -2.66 34.20 18.37
C GLU A 152 -1.30 34.81 18.68
N CYS A 153 -0.26 33.98 18.64
CA CYS A 153 1.14 34.38 18.59
C CYS A 153 1.70 33.95 17.21
N PRO A 154 1.73 34.84 16.21
CA PRO A 154 2.10 34.47 14.85
C PRO A 154 3.52 33.91 14.73
N CYS A 155 4.46 34.41 15.54
CA CYS A 155 5.85 33.97 15.48
C CYS A 155 6.51 34.07 16.85
N PHE A 156 7.15 32.98 17.28
CA PHE A 156 8.10 32.96 18.39
C PHE A 156 9.34 32.13 18.01
N VAL A 157 10.48 32.45 18.62
CA VAL A 157 11.76 31.78 18.38
C VAL A 157 11.85 30.53 19.26
N ILE A 158 11.90 29.35 18.64
CA ILE A 158 12.12 28.06 19.31
C ILE A 158 13.59 27.95 19.74
N SER A 159 14.51 28.28 18.83
CA SER A 159 15.95 28.21 19.03
C SER A 159 16.71 29.06 18.01
N GLY A 160 17.94 29.47 18.32
CA GLY A 160 18.82 30.23 17.42
C GLY A 160 18.83 31.74 17.67
N ASN A 161 19.28 32.51 16.68
CA ASN A 161 19.62 33.94 16.81
C ASN A 161 18.59 34.89 16.18
N SER A 162 17.44 34.37 15.74
CA SER A 162 16.36 35.22 15.23
C SER A 162 15.87 36.17 16.33
N GLN A 163 15.63 37.43 15.96
CA GLN A 163 15.08 38.44 16.88
C GLN A 163 13.57 38.27 16.97
N GLY A 164 13.00 38.44 18.16
CA GLY A 164 11.55 38.36 18.37
C GLY A 164 11.18 37.83 19.75
N ILE A 165 9.90 37.50 19.91
CA ILE A 165 9.34 36.83 21.10
C ILE A 165 10.04 35.47 21.25
N SER A 166 10.64 35.20 22.40
CA SER A 166 11.20 33.87 22.67
C SER A 166 10.13 32.85 23.02
N ALA A 167 10.41 31.55 22.87
CA ALA A 167 9.51 30.49 23.34
C ALA A 167 9.16 30.65 24.83
N LYS A 168 10.09 31.16 25.64
CA LYS A 168 9.83 31.52 27.04
C LYS A 168 8.83 32.66 27.18
N ASP A 169 9.02 33.76 26.46
CA ASP A 169 8.14 34.92 26.55
C ASP A 169 6.70 34.56 26.14
N MET A 170 6.55 33.80 25.05
CA MET A 170 5.26 33.26 24.61
C MET A 170 4.61 32.40 25.70
N TRP A 171 5.37 31.50 26.35
CA TRP A 171 4.85 30.66 27.43
C TRP A 171 4.47 31.43 28.69
N GLN A 172 5.23 32.47 29.05
CA GLN A 172 4.89 33.32 30.21
C GLN A 172 3.62 34.14 29.97
N GLU A 173 3.47 34.70 28.77
CA GLU A 173 2.27 35.46 28.38
C GLU A 173 1.00 34.62 28.55
N ILE A 174 0.98 33.41 27.96
CA ILE A 174 -0.20 32.55 28.02
C ILE A 174 -0.46 32.03 29.44
N LYS A 175 0.60 31.79 30.22
CA LYS A 175 0.48 31.33 31.61
C LYS A 175 -0.06 32.41 32.55
N GLU A 176 0.32 33.68 32.33
CA GLU A 176 -0.10 34.79 33.19
C GLU A 176 -1.50 35.31 32.81
N PHE A 177 -1.82 35.36 31.52
CA PHE A 177 -3.04 36.05 31.06
C PHE A 177 -4.06 35.15 30.37
N GLY A 178 -3.73 33.88 30.07
CA GLY A 178 -4.62 32.98 29.34
C GLY A 178 -4.98 33.49 27.95
N SER A 179 -4.23 34.42 27.36
CA SER A 179 -4.42 34.93 25.99
C SER A 179 -3.15 35.61 25.50
N PHE A 180 -3.04 35.83 24.19
CA PHE A 180 -1.96 36.59 23.56
C PHE A 180 -2.31 38.06 23.29
N ASP A 181 -3.45 38.56 23.79
CA ASP A 181 -3.96 39.90 23.45
C ASP A 181 -3.05 41.06 23.91
N ARG A 182 -2.18 40.82 24.90
CA ARG A 182 -1.23 41.83 25.40
C ARG A 182 0.16 41.71 24.76
N LEU A 183 0.37 40.66 23.96
CA LEU A 183 1.59 40.47 23.21
C LEU A 183 1.57 41.40 21.98
N ASN A 184 2.49 42.36 21.91
CA ASN A 184 2.64 43.25 20.76
C ASN A 184 3.17 42.46 19.54
N SER A 185 2.28 41.78 18.82
CA SER A 185 2.57 40.93 17.66
C SER A 185 2.27 41.59 16.31
N SER A 186 2.09 42.92 16.29
CA SER A 186 1.52 43.67 15.16
C SER A 186 2.44 43.91 13.95
N GLU A 187 3.70 43.43 13.97
CA GLU A 187 4.60 43.57 12.82
C GLU A 187 4.63 42.28 11.96
N PRO A 188 4.72 42.39 10.62
CA PRO A 188 4.91 41.22 9.77
C PRO A 188 6.18 40.48 10.21
N SER A 189 6.11 39.16 10.39
CA SER A 189 7.25 38.38 10.87
C SER A 189 8.42 38.54 9.90
N VAL A 190 9.55 39.04 10.39
CA VAL A 190 10.81 39.03 9.64
C VAL A 190 11.15 37.57 9.30
N PRO A 191 11.58 37.25 8.07
CA PRO A 191 11.98 35.89 7.72
C PRO A 191 13.05 35.35 8.70
N SER A 192 12.93 34.08 9.07
CA SER A 192 13.86 33.47 10.03
C SER A 192 15.30 33.49 9.52
N ALA A 193 16.24 33.74 10.43
CA ALA A 193 17.66 33.63 10.11
C ALA A 193 18.06 32.16 9.94
N THR A 194 19.00 31.88 9.03
CA THR A 194 19.62 30.56 8.93
C THR A 194 20.21 30.14 10.28
N GLY A 195 20.02 28.87 10.67
CA GLY A 195 20.40 28.36 11.98
C GLY A 195 19.40 28.71 13.10
N SER A 196 18.26 29.33 12.79
CA SER A 196 17.18 29.57 13.77
C SER A 196 15.91 28.83 13.39
N SER A 197 15.19 28.34 14.39
CA SER A 197 13.88 27.72 14.26
C SER A 197 12.81 28.59 14.89
N VAL A 198 11.67 28.74 14.20
CA VAL A 198 10.52 29.54 14.62
C VAL A 198 9.25 28.69 14.65
N GLY A 199 8.33 29.06 15.52
CA GLY A 199 7.01 28.44 15.64
C GLY A 199 5.89 29.47 15.68
N ALA A 200 4.66 28.98 15.63
CA ALA A 200 3.45 29.77 15.83
C ALA A 200 2.58 29.13 16.90
N ALA A 201 1.70 29.93 17.50
CA ALA A 201 0.73 29.46 18.47
C ALA A 201 -0.65 30.09 18.25
N ILE A 202 -1.69 29.31 18.54
CA ILE A 202 -3.07 29.77 18.64
C ILE A 202 -3.67 29.22 19.94
N ALA A 203 -4.35 30.08 20.69
CA ALA A 203 -4.95 29.75 21.97
C ALA A 203 -6.47 29.92 21.92
N ALA A 204 -7.20 28.98 22.53
CA ALA A 204 -8.63 29.06 22.75
C ALA A 204 -8.91 29.07 24.26
N SER A 205 -9.50 30.16 24.74
CA SER A 205 -9.74 30.42 26.16
C SER A 205 -11.22 30.41 26.47
N VAL A 206 -11.58 29.66 27.50
CA VAL A 206 -12.98 29.35 27.83
C VAL A 206 -13.17 29.30 29.34
N THR A 207 -14.22 29.97 29.80
CA THR A 207 -14.71 29.82 31.18
C THR A 207 -15.79 28.76 31.23
N ILE A 208 -15.56 27.71 32.01
CA ILE A 208 -16.45 26.56 32.16
C ILE A 208 -17.15 26.67 33.53
N PRO A 209 -18.47 26.93 33.58
CA PRO A 209 -19.21 26.94 34.85
C PRO A 209 -19.09 25.61 35.60
N SER A 210 -19.35 25.64 36.91
CA SER A 210 -19.44 24.42 37.73
C SER A 210 -20.47 23.45 37.14
N ASN A 211 -20.11 22.16 37.03
CA ASN A 211 -20.92 21.10 36.45
C ASN A 211 -21.35 21.35 34.99
N ALA A 212 -20.58 22.13 34.24
CA ALA A 212 -20.81 22.40 32.83
C ALA A 212 -19.77 21.73 31.93
N VAL A 213 -20.13 21.68 30.64
CA VAL A 213 -19.28 21.20 29.56
C VAL A 213 -19.13 22.31 28.53
N ARG A 214 -17.92 22.46 28.00
CA ARG A 214 -17.60 23.34 26.88
C ARG A 214 -16.70 22.61 25.89
N SER A 215 -16.66 23.12 24.66
CA SER A 215 -15.80 22.57 23.62
C SER A 215 -15.03 23.68 22.91
N ALA A 216 -13.86 23.35 22.41
CA ALA A 216 -13.07 24.20 21.53
C ALA A 216 -12.48 23.34 20.41
N THR A 217 -12.46 23.88 19.21
CA THR A 217 -12.05 23.15 18.00
C THR A 217 -10.84 23.82 17.38
N PHE A 218 -9.84 23.00 17.06
CA PHE A 218 -8.66 23.38 16.32
C PHE A 218 -8.55 22.58 15.02
N SER A 219 -7.83 23.11 14.04
CA SER A 219 -7.46 22.37 12.83
C SER A 219 -6.00 22.60 12.46
N LEU A 220 -5.37 21.58 11.90
CA LEU A 220 -4.07 21.62 11.26
C LEU A 220 -4.22 21.21 9.80
N ALA A 221 -3.85 22.09 8.87
CA ALA A 221 -3.75 21.77 7.45
C ALA A 221 -2.34 22.04 6.91
N TRP A 222 -1.96 21.33 5.85
CA TRP A 222 -0.70 21.58 5.14
C TRP A 222 -0.89 21.59 3.63
N ASP A 223 -0.54 22.70 2.99
CA ASP A 223 -0.59 22.86 1.55
C ASP A 223 0.81 22.68 0.94
N CYS A 224 0.99 21.54 0.29
CA CYS A 224 2.17 21.15 -0.46
C CYS A 224 1.69 20.57 -1.81
N PRO A 225 1.33 21.43 -2.78
CA PRO A 225 0.56 21.00 -3.94
C PRO A 225 1.35 20.09 -4.87
N GLU A 226 2.68 20.22 -4.89
CA GLU A 226 3.57 19.53 -5.80
C GLU A 226 4.26 18.32 -5.14
N VAL A 227 4.41 17.26 -5.92
CA VAL A 227 5.23 16.08 -5.60
C VAL A 227 6.32 15.97 -6.64
N ASN A 228 7.57 16.01 -6.18
CA ASN A 228 8.74 15.92 -7.05
C ASN A 228 9.37 14.53 -6.93
N PHE A 229 9.59 13.89 -8.07
CA PHE A 229 10.36 12.65 -8.15
C PHE A 229 11.80 12.92 -8.61
N LEU A 230 12.73 12.02 -8.23
CA LEU A 230 14.17 12.19 -8.47
C LEU A 230 14.55 12.30 -9.96
N SER A 231 13.70 11.82 -10.86
CA SER A 231 13.86 11.96 -12.32
C SER A 231 13.59 13.36 -12.87
N GLY A 232 13.05 14.28 -12.04
CA GLY A 232 12.73 15.66 -12.41
C GLY A 232 11.29 15.89 -12.87
N LYS A 233 10.43 14.86 -12.85
CA LYS A 233 8.98 15.02 -13.06
C LYS A 233 8.28 15.43 -11.78
N SER A 234 7.32 16.34 -11.93
CA SER A 234 6.49 16.84 -10.83
C SER A 234 5.01 16.63 -11.13
N TYR A 235 4.23 16.29 -10.11
CA TYR A 235 2.79 16.09 -10.21
C TYR A 235 2.07 16.88 -9.13
N TYR A 236 0.83 17.28 -9.40
CA TYR A 236 -0.01 17.88 -8.37
C TYR A 236 -0.71 16.80 -7.53
N ARG A 237 -0.86 17.04 -6.24
CA ARG A 237 -1.61 16.17 -5.31
C ARG A 237 -3.11 16.28 -5.53
N ARG A 238 -3.87 15.22 -5.25
CA ARG A 238 -5.31 15.14 -5.54
C ARG A 238 -6.13 16.30 -4.99
N TYR A 239 -5.88 16.75 -3.76
CA TYR A 239 -6.68 17.82 -3.15
C TYR A 239 -6.62 19.14 -3.93
N THR A 240 -5.59 19.34 -4.76
CA THR A 240 -5.43 20.55 -5.60
C THR A 240 -6.54 20.70 -6.64
N LYS A 241 -7.28 19.64 -7.01
CA LYS A 241 -8.51 19.75 -7.82
C LYS A 241 -9.58 20.61 -7.16
N PHE A 242 -9.59 20.66 -5.84
CA PHE A 242 -10.64 21.32 -5.06
C PHE A 242 -10.17 22.65 -4.46
N TYR A 243 -8.86 22.76 -4.19
CA TYR A 243 -8.27 23.93 -3.53
C TYR A 243 -7.32 24.76 -4.41
N GLY A 244 -6.99 24.29 -5.62
CA GLY A 244 -6.04 24.94 -6.52
C GLY A 244 -4.59 24.48 -6.31
N THR A 245 -3.69 24.98 -7.15
CA THR A 245 -2.28 24.52 -7.25
C THR A 245 -1.25 25.58 -6.81
N ARG A 246 -1.68 26.72 -6.26
CA ARG A 246 -0.80 27.87 -5.98
C ARG A 246 -0.02 27.79 -4.67
N GLY A 247 -0.33 26.84 -3.79
CA GLY A 247 0.32 26.72 -2.48
C GLY A 247 -0.18 27.74 -1.43
N ASP A 248 -1.37 28.31 -1.65
CA ASP A 248 -2.01 29.33 -0.81
C ASP A 248 -3.33 28.89 -0.16
N ALA A 249 -3.61 27.58 -0.12
CA ALA A 249 -4.88 27.02 0.32
C ALA A 249 -4.93 26.57 1.78
N ALA A 250 -3.80 26.52 2.50
CA ALA A 250 -3.72 25.94 3.85
C ALA A 250 -4.78 26.49 4.83
N ALA A 251 -4.93 27.82 4.92
CA ALA A 251 -5.94 28.44 5.78
C ALA A 251 -7.37 28.06 5.39
N LYS A 252 -7.66 27.98 4.08
CA LYS A 252 -8.97 27.58 3.58
C LYS A 252 -9.26 26.11 3.90
N ILE A 253 -8.28 25.22 3.73
CA ILE A 253 -8.41 23.81 4.08
C ILE A 253 -8.69 23.65 5.58
N ALA A 254 -7.95 24.36 6.44
CA ALA A 254 -8.14 24.31 7.89
C ALA A 254 -9.52 24.88 8.31
N HIS A 255 -9.94 25.98 7.69
CA HIS A 255 -11.27 26.57 7.90
C HIS A 255 -12.40 25.60 7.52
N ASP A 256 -12.36 25.08 6.28
CA ASP A 256 -13.40 24.17 5.80
C ASP A 256 -13.45 22.90 6.66
N ALA A 257 -12.31 22.46 7.21
CA ALA A 257 -12.27 21.34 8.14
C ALA A 257 -12.94 21.63 9.49
N ILE A 258 -12.74 22.82 10.07
CA ILE A 258 -13.46 23.22 11.30
C ILE A 258 -14.97 23.18 11.08
N LEU A 259 -15.46 23.63 9.92
CA LEU A 259 -16.90 23.66 9.67
C LEU A 259 -17.50 22.29 9.34
N GLU A 260 -16.76 21.43 8.62
CA GLU A 260 -17.30 20.19 8.04
C GLU A 260 -16.99 18.92 8.86
N HIS A 261 -16.10 18.97 9.86
CA HIS A 261 -15.65 17.77 10.58
C HIS A 261 -16.77 16.96 11.25
N GLY A 262 -17.84 17.60 11.73
CA GLY A 262 -19.00 16.90 12.30
C GLY A 262 -19.73 16.02 11.27
N HIS A 263 -19.76 16.45 10.00
CA HIS A 263 -20.27 15.63 8.90
C HIS A 263 -19.35 14.46 8.62
N TRP A 264 -18.04 14.69 8.59
CA TRP A 264 -17.04 13.63 8.39
C TRP A 264 -17.12 12.56 9.47
N GLU A 265 -17.22 12.96 10.74
CA GLU A 265 -17.36 12.02 11.86
C GLU A 265 -18.60 11.15 11.70
N SER A 266 -19.74 11.74 11.34
CA SER A 266 -20.98 11.00 11.08
C SER A 266 -20.84 9.98 9.95
N GLN A 267 -20.16 10.35 8.85
CA GLN A 267 -19.88 9.44 7.75
C GLN A 267 -18.92 8.31 8.17
N ILE A 268 -17.88 8.64 8.94
CA ILE A 268 -16.91 7.67 9.45
C ILE A 268 -17.61 6.64 10.34
N GLU A 269 -18.45 7.09 11.27
CA GLU A 269 -19.22 6.20 12.12
C GLU A 269 -20.18 5.33 11.32
N ALA A 270 -20.83 5.88 10.30
CA ALA A 270 -21.80 5.15 9.50
C ALA A 270 -21.18 3.93 8.80
N TRP A 271 -19.97 4.06 8.23
CA TRP A 271 -19.34 2.94 7.53
C TRP A 271 -18.67 1.93 8.47
N GLN A 272 -18.22 2.36 9.66
CA GLN A 272 -17.63 1.46 10.66
C GLN A 272 -18.68 0.65 11.43
N ARG A 273 -19.85 1.24 11.68
CA ARG A 273 -20.90 0.69 12.56
C ARG A 273 -21.31 -0.75 12.24
N PRO A 274 -21.56 -1.16 10.97
CA PRO A 274 -21.99 -2.52 10.68
C PRO A 274 -21.02 -3.60 11.15
N ILE A 275 -19.71 -3.31 11.13
CA ILE A 275 -18.67 -4.24 11.58
C ILE A 275 -18.51 -4.18 13.10
N LEU A 276 -18.55 -2.98 13.69
CA LEU A 276 -18.44 -2.80 15.15
C LEU A 276 -19.61 -3.41 15.93
N GLU A 277 -20.80 -3.43 15.33
CA GLU A 277 -22.01 -3.96 15.96
C GLU A 277 -22.18 -5.48 15.75
N ASP A 278 -21.40 -6.11 14.86
CA ASP A 278 -21.49 -7.55 14.60
C ASP A 278 -20.91 -8.38 15.75
N LYS A 279 -21.79 -8.89 16.61
CA LYS A 279 -21.45 -9.70 17.79
C LYS A 279 -20.95 -11.11 17.47
N ARG A 280 -20.95 -11.52 16.20
CA ARG A 280 -20.35 -12.80 15.78
C ARG A 280 -18.83 -12.69 15.67
N LEU A 281 -18.30 -11.48 15.53
CA LEU A 281 -16.87 -11.23 15.41
C LEU A 281 -16.21 -11.17 16.79
N PRO A 282 -14.98 -11.71 16.95
CA PRO A 282 -14.20 -11.51 18.17
C PRO A 282 -13.95 -10.02 18.43
N GLU A 283 -13.93 -9.60 19.70
CA GLU A 283 -13.78 -8.19 20.10
C GLU A 283 -12.53 -7.52 19.52
N TRP A 284 -11.42 -8.25 19.44
CA TRP A 284 -10.17 -7.74 18.90
C TRP A 284 -10.22 -7.44 17.39
N TYR A 285 -11.07 -8.16 16.64
CA TYR A 285 -11.01 -8.17 15.18
C TYR A 285 -11.38 -6.84 14.53
N PRO A 286 -12.54 -6.21 14.83
CA PRO A 286 -12.87 -4.90 14.27
C PRO A 286 -11.82 -3.83 14.60
N ILE A 287 -11.24 -3.89 15.81
CA ILE A 287 -10.23 -2.93 16.27
C ILE A 287 -8.98 -3.03 15.39
N THR A 288 -8.47 -4.25 15.16
CA THR A 288 -7.32 -4.48 14.29
C THR A 288 -7.64 -4.18 12.83
N LEU A 289 -8.80 -4.60 12.33
CA LEU A 289 -9.23 -4.38 10.94
C LEU A 289 -9.20 -2.89 10.55
N PHE A 290 -9.78 -2.04 11.39
CA PHE A 290 -9.78 -0.59 11.12
C PHE A 290 -8.40 0.02 11.35
N ASN A 291 -7.70 -0.34 12.42
CA ASN A 291 -6.40 0.28 12.71
C ASN A 291 -5.30 -0.10 11.73
N GLU A 292 -5.32 -1.28 11.09
CA GLU A 292 -4.38 -1.62 10.00
C GLU A 292 -4.50 -0.69 8.78
N LEU A 293 -5.65 -0.02 8.58
CA LEU A 293 -5.81 0.99 7.52
C LEU A 293 -4.92 2.22 7.71
N TYR A 294 -4.27 2.39 8.87
CA TYR A 294 -3.27 3.44 9.08
C TYR A 294 -2.22 3.45 7.96
N TYR A 295 -1.93 2.28 7.38
CA TYR A 295 -0.95 2.15 6.32
C TYR A 295 -1.30 2.91 5.04
N LEU A 296 -2.60 3.13 4.76
CA LEU A 296 -3.01 3.97 3.62
C LEU A 296 -2.54 5.43 3.75
N ASN A 297 -2.16 5.86 4.96
CA ASN A 297 -1.52 7.16 5.21
C ASN A 297 -0.01 7.01 5.45
N SER A 298 0.39 6.11 6.35
CA SER A 298 1.80 5.94 6.75
C SER A 298 2.70 5.23 5.74
N GLY A 299 2.12 4.59 4.72
CA GLY A 299 2.82 3.92 3.62
C GLY A 299 3.42 4.86 2.58
N GLY A 300 3.69 6.13 2.92
CA GLY A 300 4.29 7.10 2.00
C GLY A 300 3.36 7.50 0.83
N THR A 301 2.04 7.42 1.03
CA THR A 301 1.05 7.53 -0.05
C THR A 301 1.17 8.83 -0.87
N ILE A 302 1.10 8.69 -2.18
CA ILE A 302 1.00 9.78 -3.16
C ILE A 302 -0.26 9.55 -3.98
N TRP A 303 -1.14 10.55 -4.01
CA TRP A 303 -2.32 10.56 -4.87
C TRP A 303 -2.26 11.79 -5.77
N THR A 304 -2.12 11.59 -7.08
CA THR A 304 -2.06 12.70 -8.05
C THR A 304 -3.44 13.26 -8.36
N ASP A 305 -3.49 14.48 -8.90
CA ASP A 305 -4.73 15.11 -9.35
C ASP A 305 -5.25 14.52 -10.67
N GLY A 306 -4.43 13.74 -11.38
CA GLY A 306 -4.74 13.15 -12.69
C GLY A 306 -4.35 14.02 -13.88
N SER A 307 -3.75 15.19 -13.66
CA SER A 307 -3.16 16.00 -14.72
C SER A 307 -1.81 15.38 -15.18
N PRO A 308 -1.38 15.65 -16.43
CA PRO A 308 -0.05 15.28 -16.89
C PRO A 308 1.07 15.90 -16.02
N PRO A 309 2.28 15.29 -15.99
CA PRO A 309 3.40 15.83 -15.24
C PRO A 309 3.81 17.22 -15.73
N MET A 310 4.20 18.07 -14.79
CA MET A 310 4.90 19.31 -15.05
C MET A 310 6.36 19.01 -15.43
N HIS A 311 6.88 19.67 -16.47
CA HIS A 311 8.28 19.55 -16.86
C HIS A 311 9.11 20.67 -16.23
N THR A 312 9.99 20.33 -15.30
CA THR A 312 11.06 21.24 -14.85
C THR A 312 12.23 21.15 -15.85
N LEU A 313 12.85 22.29 -16.19
CA LEU A 313 13.90 22.45 -17.23
C LEU A 313 15.22 21.67 -16.98
N VAL A 314 15.24 20.66 -16.11
CA VAL A 314 16.44 19.90 -15.74
C VAL A 314 16.60 18.66 -16.65
N SER A 315 17.60 18.76 -17.54
CA SER A 315 18.19 17.72 -18.39
C SER A 315 17.22 16.79 -19.13
N ILE A 316 16.95 17.12 -20.38
CA ILE A 316 16.44 16.16 -21.38
C ILE A 316 17.54 15.10 -21.61
N VAL A 317 17.62 14.08 -20.75
CA VAL A 317 18.23 12.81 -21.15
C VAL A 317 17.23 12.14 -22.08
N LYS A 318 17.40 12.39 -23.38
CA LYS A 318 16.67 11.72 -24.45
C LYS A 318 16.89 10.21 -24.33
N ARG A 319 15.98 9.49 -23.69
CA ARG A 319 16.01 8.02 -23.67
C ARG A 319 15.45 7.51 -25.00
N LYS A 320 16.34 6.88 -25.78
CA LYS A 320 15.96 6.11 -26.96
C LYS A 320 15.53 4.73 -26.48
N PHE A 321 14.24 4.44 -26.55
CA PHE A 321 13.76 3.07 -26.54
C PHE A 321 14.17 2.48 -27.90
N SER A 322 15.10 1.52 -27.92
CA SER A 322 15.54 0.87 -29.15
C SER A 322 15.51 -0.63 -28.94
N LEU A 323 14.76 -1.34 -29.79
CA LEU A 323 14.93 -2.79 -29.91
C LEU A 323 16.21 -3.10 -30.69
N ASP A 324 16.96 -4.07 -30.21
CA ASP A 324 18.06 -4.66 -30.98
C ASP A 324 17.48 -5.41 -32.18
N ARG A 325 17.92 -5.04 -33.38
CA ARG A 325 17.30 -5.38 -34.67
C ARG A 325 17.78 -6.76 -35.11
N SER A 326 17.39 -7.83 -34.42
CA SER A 326 17.77 -9.21 -34.77
C SER A 326 16.61 -10.20 -34.90
N SER A 327 15.38 -9.73 -35.16
CA SER A 327 14.27 -10.60 -35.59
C SER A 327 13.77 -10.21 -36.98
N SER A 328 14.37 -10.82 -38.00
CA SER A 328 14.02 -10.68 -39.43
C SER A 328 12.65 -11.27 -39.80
N GLY A 329 11.73 -11.44 -38.86
CA GLY A 329 10.45 -12.15 -39.06
C GLY A 329 9.19 -11.30 -39.03
N LEU A 330 9.28 -10.00 -38.72
CA LEU A 330 8.10 -9.15 -38.54
C LEU A 330 7.46 -8.68 -39.86
N LYS A 331 8.18 -8.76 -40.99
CA LYS A 331 7.70 -8.28 -42.30
C LYS A 331 6.87 -9.30 -43.10
N ASP A 332 6.88 -10.57 -42.73
CA ASP A 332 6.26 -11.66 -43.51
C ASP A 332 4.85 -12.05 -43.03
N ILE A 333 4.17 -11.19 -42.25
CA ILE A 333 2.94 -11.55 -41.53
C ILE A 333 1.66 -10.90 -42.10
N ILE A 334 1.77 -10.03 -43.12
CA ILE A 334 0.68 -9.18 -43.62
C ILE A 334 -0.20 -9.89 -44.67
N ASP A 335 -0.70 -11.10 -44.38
CA ASP A 335 -1.70 -11.75 -45.25
C ASP A 335 -2.68 -12.63 -44.44
N VAL A 336 -3.65 -12.00 -43.76
CA VAL A 336 -4.89 -12.65 -43.26
C VAL A 336 -6.05 -11.66 -43.36
N PRO A 337 -7.28 -12.07 -43.79
CA PRO A 337 -8.41 -11.15 -43.94
C PRO A 337 -8.96 -10.68 -42.58
N PRO A 338 -9.57 -9.49 -42.50
CA PRO A 338 -10.03 -8.91 -41.23
C PRO A 338 -11.41 -9.45 -40.83
N GLN A 339 -11.48 -10.14 -39.69
CA GLN A 339 -12.71 -10.28 -38.87
C GLN A 339 -12.35 -10.80 -37.45
N ASN A 340 -12.63 -9.98 -36.42
CA ASN A 340 -12.59 -10.23 -34.96
C ASN A 340 -11.72 -11.41 -34.46
N ASP A 341 -10.39 -11.26 -34.49
CA ASP A 341 -9.48 -12.16 -33.80
C ASP A 341 -8.64 -11.35 -32.80
N THR A 342 -8.88 -11.55 -31.50
CA THR A 342 -8.16 -10.89 -30.40
C THR A 342 -6.64 -10.98 -30.58
N ALA A 343 -6.13 -12.09 -31.10
CA ALA A 343 -4.70 -12.24 -31.35
C ALA A 343 -4.20 -11.29 -32.45
N ALA A 344 -4.99 -11.02 -33.48
CA ALA A 344 -4.65 -10.06 -34.53
C ALA A 344 -4.60 -8.63 -33.98
N ASP A 345 -5.61 -8.23 -33.19
CA ASP A 345 -5.67 -6.91 -32.55
C ASP A 345 -4.50 -6.71 -31.57
N ILE A 346 -4.13 -7.75 -30.82
CA ILE A 346 -2.97 -7.72 -29.92
C ILE A 346 -1.68 -7.58 -30.70
N LEU A 347 -1.51 -8.31 -31.80
CA LEU A 347 -0.31 -8.20 -32.65
C LEU A 347 -0.19 -6.80 -33.28
N GLU A 348 -1.30 -6.21 -33.70
CA GLU A 348 -1.33 -4.83 -34.20
C GLU A 348 -0.94 -3.85 -33.08
N ARG A 349 -1.52 -3.96 -31.89
CA ARG A 349 -1.17 -3.13 -30.72
C ARG A 349 0.29 -3.28 -30.33
N MET A 350 0.81 -4.50 -30.28
CA MET A 350 2.23 -4.75 -30.04
C MET A 350 3.08 -4.02 -31.09
N THR A 351 2.71 -4.12 -32.38
CA THR A 351 3.42 -3.43 -33.47
C THR A 351 3.36 -1.91 -33.32
N LEU A 352 2.19 -1.35 -33.02
CA LEU A 352 2.01 0.10 -32.78
C LEU A 352 2.82 0.60 -31.58
N ILE A 353 2.88 -0.16 -30.49
CA ILE A 353 3.71 0.18 -29.33
C ILE A 353 5.20 0.19 -29.72
N LEU A 354 5.63 -0.82 -30.48
CA LEU A 354 7.00 -0.88 -31.01
C LEU A 354 7.29 0.28 -31.98
N GLU A 355 6.31 0.76 -32.74
CA GLU A 355 6.44 1.91 -33.64
C GLU A 355 6.42 3.26 -32.91
N GLN A 356 5.59 3.42 -31.88
CA GLN A 356 5.52 4.61 -31.03
C GLN A 356 6.80 4.80 -30.21
N ILE A 357 7.40 3.71 -29.76
CA ILE A 357 8.75 3.65 -29.15
C ILE A 357 9.82 4.29 -30.05
N HIS A 358 9.62 4.26 -31.38
CA HIS A 358 10.55 4.83 -32.36
C HIS A 358 10.21 6.26 -32.82
N THR A 359 9.01 6.81 -32.54
CA THR A 359 8.51 8.00 -33.26
C THR A 359 8.13 9.24 -32.46
N THR A 360 7.88 9.24 -31.13
CA THR A 360 7.52 10.52 -30.46
C THR A 360 8.07 10.72 -29.05
N ILE A 361 8.72 11.89 -28.88
CA ILE A 361 9.06 12.58 -27.64
C ILE A 361 7.98 13.64 -27.42
N SER A 362 7.02 13.45 -26.49
CA SER A 362 6.27 14.56 -25.87
C SER A 362 5.46 14.11 -24.65
N SER A 363 5.54 14.87 -23.55
CA SER A 363 4.52 15.09 -22.50
C SER A 363 3.50 13.96 -22.25
N ASN A 364 3.90 12.85 -21.65
CA ASN A 364 2.95 11.77 -21.35
C ASN A 364 2.63 11.73 -19.84
N SER A 365 1.34 11.77 -19.51
CA SER A 365 0.78 11.33 -18.23
C SER A 365 1.17 9.88 -17.93
N ALA A 366 0.97 9.43 -16.69
CA ALA A 366 1.12 8.01 -16.34
C ALA A 366 0.36 7.12 -17.35
N PHE A 367 1.01 6.08 -17.88
CA PHE A 367 0.48 5.34 -19.03
C PHE A 367 -0.88 4.67 -18.77
N GLY A 368 -1.22 4.36 -17.51
CA GLY A 368 -2.54 3.83 -17.16
C GLY A 368 -3.69 4.77 -17.50
N THR A 369 -3.46 6.09 -17.53
CA THR A 369 -4.49 7.07 -17.96
C THR A 369 -4.93 6.89 -19.40
N ASN A 370 -4.09 6.29 -20.25
CA ASN A 370 -4.43 6.01 -21.65
C ASN A 370 -5.48 4.89 -21.79
N LEU A 371 -5.71 4.11 -20.72
CA LEU A 371 -6.71 3.05 -20.67
C LEU A 371 -8.08 3.55 -20.17
N LEU A 372 -8.21 4.83 -19.82
CA LEU A 372 -9.51 5.43 -19.55
C LEU A 372 -10.29 5.61 -20.86
N GLN A 373 -11.49 5.05 -20.92
CA GLN A 373 -12.41 5.26 -22.04
C GLN A 373 -13.17 6.58 -21.88
N LYS A 374 -13.82 7.01 -22.98
CA LYS A 374 -14.60 8.25 -23.02
C LYS A 374 -15.70 8.26 -21.94
N GLY A 375 -15.70 9.32 -21.13
CA GLY A 375 -16.69 9.55 -20.07
C GLY A 375 -16.34 8.92 -18.72
N GLU A 376 -15.21 8.21 -18.60
CA GLU A 376 -14.68 7.81 -17.29
C GLU A 376 -14.04 8.99 -16.56
N GLU A 377 -14.23 9.05 -15.24
CA GLU A 377 -13.60 10.06 -14.39
C GLU A 377 -12.12 9.71 -14.17
N ASN A 378 -11.22 10.63 -14.49
CA ASN A 378 -9.83 10.52 -14.09
C ASN A 378 -9.67 10.97 -12.63
N ILE A 379 -9.57 9.99 -11.73
CA ILE A 379 -9.37 10.25 -10.30
C ILE A 379 -7.90 10.46 -9.92
N GLY A 380 -6.97 10.41 -10.87
CA GLY A 380 -5.53 10.45 -10.62
C GLY A 380 -4.93 9.10 -10.23
N GLN A 381 -3.60 9.05 -10.21
CA GLN A 381 -2.83 7.86 -9.88
C GLN A 381 -2.59 7.78 -8.38
N PHE A 382 -2.44 6.55 -7.89
CA PHE A 382 -2.20 6.26 -6.49
C PHE A 382 -0.93 5.42 -6.35
N LEU A 383 -0.02 5.88 -5.49
CA LEU A 383 1.19 5.17 -5.12
C LEU A 383 1.22 5.02 -3.60
N TYR A 384 1.65 3.86 -3.14
CA TYR A 384 2.10 3.64 -1.77
C TYR A 384 3.35 2.74 -1.76
N LEU A 385 4.13 2.81 -0.69
CA LEU A 385 5.33 2.02 -0.56
C LEU A 385 4.98 0.57 -0.21
N GLU A 386 5.88 -0.34 -0.54
CA GLU A 386 5.91 -1.68 0.03
C GLU A 386 6.14 -1.66 1.55
N GLY A 387 7.12 -0.86 1.97
CA GLY A 387 7.45 -0.63 3.37
C GLY A 387 8.36 0.58 3.53
N ILE A 388 8.55 1.05 4.76
CA ILE A 388 9.49 2.16 5.04
C ILE A 388 10.97 1.75 4.94
N GLU A 389 11.25 0.45 4.79
CA GLU A 389 12.60 -0.06 4.52
C GLU A 389 12.78 -0.45 3.04
N TYR A 390 11.67 -0.70 2.34
CA TYR A 390 11.63 -1.13 0.94
C TYR A 390 10.80 -0.11 0.15
N HIS A 391 11.46 0.92 -0.39
CA HIS A 391 10.81 2.11 -0.94
C HIS A 391 10.23 1.95 -2.36
N MET A 392 9.90 0.73 -2.77
CA MET A 392 9.32 0.46 -4.09
C MET A 392 7.84 0.83 -4.11
N TRP A 393 7.39 1.51 -5.18
CA TRP A 393 6.01 1.92 -5.31
C TRP A 393 5.13 0.79 -5.83
N ASN A 394 4.02 0.53 -5.13
CA ASN A 394 3.01 -0.45 -5.49
C ASN A 394 3.59 -1.84 -5.79
N THR A 395 4.53 -2.33 -4.97
CA THR A 395 5.08 -3.69 -5.15
C THR A 395 3.94 -4.71 -5.27
N TYR A 396 3.87 -5.37 -6.41
CA TYR A 396 2.62 -5.90 -6.94
C TYR A 396 2.31 -7.29 -6.41
N ASP A 397 3.34 -8.10 -6.17
CA ASP A 397 3.21 -9.37 -5.49
C ASP A 397 2.80 -9.21 -4.01
N VAL A 398 3.08 -8.05 -3.41
CA VAL A 398 2.61 -7.65 -2.06
C VAL A 398 1.20 -7.06 -2.13
N HIS A 399 0.94 -6.21 -3.14
CA HIS A 399 -0.38 -5.63 -3.41
C HIS A 399 -1.48 -6.67 -3.56
N PHE A 400 -1.14 -7.86 -4.10
CA PHE A 400 -2.03 -9.03 -4.16
C PHE A 400 -2.76 -9.33 -2.84
N TYR A 401 -2.08 -9.14 -1.71
CA TYR A 401 -2.63 -9.37 -0.38
C TYR A 401 -3.35 -8.14 0.17
N SER A 402 -2.82 -6.94 -0.04
CA SER A 402 -3.33 -5.70 0.54
C SER A 402 -4.51 -5.07 -0.22
N SER A 403 -4.65 -5.37 -1.51
CA SER A 403 -5.60 -4.71 -2.42
C SER A 403 -7.07 -4.91 -2.05
N PHE A 404 -7.38 -5.90 -1.20
CA PHE A 404 -8.73 -6.06 -0.63
C PHE A 404 -9.21 -4.80 0.09
N ALA A 405 -8.32 -4.11 0.83
CA ALA A 405 -8.68 -2.85 1.49
C ALA A 405 -9.06 -1.77 0.46
N LEU A 406 -8.32 -1.67 -0.65
CA LEU A 406 -8.58 -0.67 -1.69
C LEU A 406 -9.82 -1.01 -2.53
N VAL A 407 -10.00 -2.25 -2.98
CA VAL A 407 -11.19 -2.60 -3.78
C VAL A 407 -12.49 -2.45 -2.97
N MET A 408 -12.45 -2.73 -1.66
CA MET A 408 -13.62 -2.60 -0.79
C MET A 408 -13.94 -1.15 -0.43
N LEU A 409 -12.93 -0.31 -0.21
CA LEU A 409 -13.13 1.04 0.33
C LEU A 409 -12.97 2.15 -0.71
N PHE A 410 -12.06 1.98 -1.66
CA PHE A 410 -11.73 2.96 -2.70
C PHE A 410 -11.56 2.29 -4.08
N PRO A 411 -12.60 1.62 -4.63
CA PRO A 411 -12.47 0.82 -5.85
C PRO A 411 -11.93 1.59 -7.06
N LYS A 412 -12.26 2.88 -7.24
CA LYS A 412 -11.67 3.68 -8.34
C LYS A 412 -10.14 3.81 -8.21
N LEU A 413 -9.58 3.87 -7.00
CA LEU A 413 -8.12 3.90 -6.78
C LEU A 413 -7.50 2.56 -7.13
N GLU A 414 -8.11 1.46 -6.70
CA GLU A 414 -7.70 0.11 -7.10
C GLU A 414 -7.66 -0.02 -8.61
N LEU A 415 -8.76 0.34 -9.30
CA LEU A 415 -8.83 0.28 -10.77
C LEU A 415 -7.81 1.22 -11.44
N SER A 416 -7.38 2.30 -10.78
CA SER A 416 -6.29 3.13 -11.31
C SER A 416 -4.94 2.39 -11.24
N ILE A 417 -4.64 1.72 -10.12
CA ILE A 417 -3.42 0.92 -9.98
C ILE A 417 -3.42 -0.21 -11.03
N GLN A 418 -4.55 -0.91 -11.18
CA GLN A 418 -4.64 -1.98 -12.18
C GLN A 418 -4.45 -1.49 -13.61
N ARG A 419 -4.92 -0.28 -13.96
CA ARG A 419 -4.63 0.33 -15.27
C ARG A 419 -3.15 0.66 -15.43
N ASP A 420 -2.47 1.14 -14.39
CA ASP A 420 -1.03 1.41 -14.42
C ASP A 420 -0.24 0.12 -14.68
N PHE A 421 -0.57 -0.98 -14.00
CA PHE A 421 0.06 -2.28 -14.24
C PHE A 421 -0.31 -2.89 -15.60
N ALA A 422 -1.56 -2.77 -16.04
CA ALA A 422 -1.98 -3.21 -17.38
C ALA A 422 -1.19 -2.48 -18.48
N ALA A 423 -0.96 -1.18 -18.33
CA ALA A 423 -0.10 -0.43 -19.25
C ALA A 423 1.35 -0.92 -19.17
N ALA A 424 1.87 -1.20 -17.97
CA ALA A 424 3.23 -1.66 -17.77
C ALA A 424 3.51 -3.09 -18.30
N VAL A 425 2.51 -3.97 -18.34
CA VAL A 425 2.61 -5.27 -19.06
C VAL A 425 2.97 -5.06 -20.52
N MET A 426 2.43 -4.02 -21.14
CA MET A 426 2.66 -3.68 -22.55
C MET A 426 3.95 -2.88 -22.78
N MET A 427 4.73 -2.60 -21.73
CA MET A 427 6.01 -1.90 -21.85
C MET A 427 7.20 -2.84 -22.07
N HIS A 428 8.17 -2.37 -22.85
CA HIS A 428 9.50 -2.95 -22.98
C HIS A 428 10.57 -1.90 -22.69
N ASP A 429 11.40 -2.15 -21.67
CA ASP A 429 12.59 -1.35 -21.37
C ASP A 429 13.87 -2.19 -21.54
N PRO A 430 14.62 -2.02 -22.64
CA PRO A 430 15.85 -2.76 -22.90
C PRO A 430 17.05 -2.26 -22.09
N ASN A 431 16.93 -1.14 -21.35
CA ASN A 431 17.99 -0.64 -20.49
C ASN A 431 18.42 -1.72 -19.51
N LYS A 432 19.73 -1.85 -19.30
CA LYS A 432 20.28 -2.91 -18.47
C LYS A 432 20.30 -2.49 -17.00
N ILE A 433 19.83 -3.37 -16.13
CA ILE A 433 20.01 -3.28 -14.68
C ILE A 433 20.91 -4.43 -14.22
N LYS A 434 21.74 -4.16 -13.20
CA LYS A 434 22.58 -5.16 -12.59
C LYS A 434 21.83 -5.83 -11.43
N LEU A 435 21.72 -7.16 -11.49
CA LEU A 435 21.13 -7.97 -10.43
C LEU A 435 22.07 -8.04 -9.23
N LEU A 436 21.53 -7.96 -8.02
CA LEU A 436 22.33 -8.02 -6.80
C LEU A 436 22.79 -9.45 -6.45
N HIS A 437 21.99 -10.47 -6.77
CA HIS A 437 22.31 -11.85 -6.34
C HIS A 437 23.53 -12.45 -7.07
N ASP A 438 23.73 -12.16 -8.37
CA ASP A 438 24.80 -12.73 -9.18
C ASP A 438 25.60 -11.72 -10.01
N GLY A 439 25.20 -10.43 -9.99
CA GLY A 439 25.86 -9.37 -10.74
C GLY A 439 25.59 -9.36 -12.24
N GLN A 440 24.66 -10.17 -12.75
CA GLN A 440 24.31 -10.17 -14.18
C GLN A 440 23.59 -8.90 -14.60
N TRP A 441 23.78 -8.51 -15.87
CA TRP A 441 23.09 -7.39 -16.48
C TRP A 441 21.95 -7.89 -17.36
N VAL A 442 20.72 -7.66 -16.93
CA VAL A 442 19.50 -8.08 -17.62
C VAL A 442 18.74 -6.86 -18.12
N PRO A 443 17.87 -6.98 -19.15
CA PRO A 443 16.88 -5.93 -19.44
C PRO A 443 16.11 -5.57 -18.16
N ARG A 444 15.72 -4.31 -18.01
CA ARG A 444 14.93 -3.86 -16.86
C ARG A 444 13.51 -4.40 -16.92
N LYS A 445 12.92 -4.45 -18.12
CA LYS A 445 11.53 -4.87 -18.33
C LYS A 445 11.34 -5.47 -19.71
N VAL A 446 10.79 -6.69 -19.79
CA VAL A 446 10.38 -7.29 -21.08
C VAL A 446 8.88 -7.18 -21.31
N LEU A 447 8.47 -7.09 -22.57
CA LEU A 447 7.06 -7.08 -22.96
C LEU A 447 6.36 -8.35 -22.47
N GLY A 448 5.19 -8.20 -21.86
CA GLY A 448 4.34 -9.28 -21.36
C GLY A 448 4.64 -9.79 -19.95
N ALA A 449 5.82 -9.52 -19.40
CA ALA A 449 6.04 -9.68 -17.97
C ALA A 449 5.29 -8.57 -17.20
N VAL A 450 4.64 -8.91 -16.08
CA VAL A 450 4.16 -7.91 -15.12
C VAL A 450 5.37 -7.40 -14.33
N PRO A 451 5.58 -6.08 -14.20
CA PRO A 451 6.67 -5.59 -13.37
C PRO A 451 6.41 -5.90 -11.89
N HIS A 452 7.48 -6.07 -11.11
CA HIS A 452 7.43 -6.22 -9.67
C HIS A 452 6.87 -4.96 -8.99
N ASP A 453 7.32 -3.79 -9.42
CA ASP A 453 6.92 -2.50 -8.88
C ASP A 453 6.84 -1.44 -9.98
N ILE A 454 6.11 -0.35 -9.71
CA ILE A 454 5.91 0.75 -10.65
C ILE A 454 7.11 1.72 -10.65
N GLY A 455 8.17 1.43 -9.90
CA GLY A 455 9.42 2.17 -9.87
C GLY A 455 9.70 2.84 -8.52
N ILE A 456 10.72 3.70 -8.50
CA ILE A 456 11.08 4.56 -7.35
C ILE A 456 11.30 6.01 -7.83
N ASN A 457 12.18 6.19 -8.81
CA ASN A 457 12.66 7.51 -9.24
C ASN A 457 11.78 8.18 -10.30
N ASP A 458 11.16 7.40 -11.17
CA ASP A 458 10.23 7.86 -12.21
C ASP A 458 9.07 6.86 -12.28
N PRO A 459 8.17 6.85 -11.27
CA PRO A 459 7.10 5.89 -11.22
C PRO A 459 6.29 5.92 -12.53
N TRP A 460 5.78 4.77 -12.95
CA TRP A 460 5.05 4.53 -14.21
C TRP A 460 5.91 4.45 -15.47
N PHE A 461 7.13 5.01 -15.47
CA PHE A 461 8.00 5.06 -16.64
C PHE A 461 9.28 4.25 -16.49
N GLU A 462 9.86 4.22 -15.29
CA GLU A 462 11.02 3.39 -14.92
C GLU A 462 10.59 2.35 -13.87
N VAL A 463 9.82 1.35 -14.34
CA VAL A 463 9.33 0.22 -13.53
C VAL A 463 10.45 -0.76 -13.17
N ASN A 464 10.18 -1.73 -12.28
CA ASN A 464 11.16 -2.70 -11.78
C ASN A 464 12.37 -2.01 -11.14
N ALA A 465 12.16 -1.28 -10.05
CA ALA A 465 13.24 -0.80 -9.22
C ALA A 465 13.88 -1.94 -8.40
N TYR A 466 13.10 -2.96 -8.05
CA TYR A 466 13.63 -4.21 -7.50
C TYR A 466 14.68 -4.82 -8.43
N ASN A 467 15.81 -5.21 -7.86
CA ASN A 467 16.93 -5.75 -8.63
C ASN A 467 17.70 -6.86 -7.91
N LEU A 468 17.14 -7.50 -6.89
CA LEU A 468 17.81 -8.66 -6.28
C LEU A 468 17.84 -9.84 -7.27
N TYR A 469 16.68 -10.17 -7.86
CA TYR A 469 16.50 -11.17 -8.91
C TYR A 469 15.87 -10.57 -10.17
N ASN A 470 15.92 -11.32 -11.28
CA ASN A 470 15.22 -10.95 -12.50
C ASN A 470 13.74 -11.29 -12.38
N THR A 471 12.91 -10.28 -12.18
CA THR A 471 11.46 -10.40 -11.99
C THR A 471 10.71 -10.77 -13.26
N ASP A 472 11.30 -10.57 -14.44
CA ASP A 472 10.74 -11.03 -15.71
C ASP A 472 10.59 -12.57 -15.76
N ARG A 473 11.28 -13.30 -14.87
CA ARG A 473 11.19 -14.76 -14.74
C ARG A 473 10.30 -15.22 -13.60
N TRP A 474 9.69 -14.32 -12.84
CA TRP A 474 8.88 -14.72 -11.69
C TRP A 474 7.58 -15.41 -12.11
N LYS A 475 7.16 -16.40 -11.33
CA LYS A 475 6.03 -17.29 -11.63
C LYS A 475 4.71 -16.81 -11.05
N ASP A 476 4.72 -15.85 -10.11
CA ASP A 476 3.51 -15.39 -9.43
C ASP A 476 2.99 -14.03 -9.92
N LEU A 477 3.84 -13.11 -10.39
CA LEU A 477 3.41 -11.76 -10.81
C LEU A 477 2.31 -11.76 -11.88
N ASN A 478 2.50 -12.49 -12.98
CA ASN A 478 1.50 -12.57 -14.05
C ASN A 478 0.18 -13.24 -13.59
N PRO A 479 0.19 -14.41 -12.92
CA PRO A 479 -1.02 -14.97 -12.33
C PRO A 479 -1.73 -14.03 -11.34
N LYS A 480 -0.98 -13.36 -10.46
CA LYS A 480 -1.53 -12.40 -9.50
C LYS A 480 -2.18 -11.20 -10.18
N PHE A 481 -1.63 -10.72 -11.29
CA PHE A 481 -2.22 -9.65 -12.09
C PHE A 481 -3.57 -10.05 -12.66
N VAL A 482 -3.65 -11.21 -13.29
CA VAL A 482 -4.89 -11.72 -13.89
C VAL A 482 -5.96 -11.95 -12.83
N LEU A 483 -5.58 -12.51 -11.68
CA LEU A 483 -6.46 -12.73 -10.55
C LEU A 483 -6.98 -11.43 -9.93
N GLN A 484 -6.12 -10.45 -9.68
CA GLN A 484 -6.52 -9.14 -9.15
C GLN A 484 -7.46 -8.40 -10.11
N VAL A 485 -7.08 -8.30 -11.38
CA VAL A 485 -7.91 -7.65 -12.41
C VAL A 485 -9.29 -8.29 -12.48
N TYR A 486 -9.38 -9.62 -12.52
CA TYR A 486 -10.68 -10.29 -12.59
C TYR A 486 -11.49 -10.12 -11.31
N ARG A 487 -10.87 -10.24 -10.12
CA ARG A 487 -11.52 -9.91 -8.83
C ARG A 487 -12.15 -8.53 -8.89
N ASP A 488 -11.42 -7.54 -9.38
CA ASP A 488 -11.88 -6.15 -9.39
C ASP A 488 -13.00 -5.90 -10.41
N VAL A 489 -12.99 -6.60 -11.55
CA VAL A 489 -14.11 -6.61 -12.50
C VAL A 489 -15.37 -7.18 -11.83
N VAL A 490 -15.26 -8.32 -11.14
CA VAL A 490 -16.38 -8.92 -10.41
C VAL A 490 -16.84 -8.03 -9.24
N ALA A 491 -15.91 -7.38 -8.56
CA ALA A 491 -16.19 -6.51 -7.43
C ALA A 491 -16.99 -5.26 -7.84
N THR A 492 -16.62 -4.66 -8.98
CA THR A 492 -17.12 -3.36 -9.42
C THR A 492 -18.18 -3.42 -10.52
N GLY A 493 -18.24 -4.53 -11.28
CA GLY A 493 -19.05 -4.66 -12.49
C GLY A 493 -18.60 -3.73 -13.64
N ASP A 494 -17.39 -3.18 -13.58
CA ASP A 494 -16.91 -2.21 -14.57
C ASP A 494 -16.45 -2.89 -15.87
N LYS A 495 -17.39 -3.00 -16.82
CA LYS A 495 -17.14 -3.57 -18.15
C LYS A 495 -16.15 -2.77 -18.99
N LYS A 496 -16.12 -1.43 -18.84
CA LYS A 496 -15.19 -0.58 -19.60
C LYS A 496 -13.76 -0.82 -19.15
N PHE A 497 -13.56 -0.93 -17.84
CA PHE A 497 -12.29 -1.36 -17.28
C PHE A 497 -11.91 -2.74 -17.81
N ALA A 498 -12.83 -3.71 -17.79
CA ALA A 498 -12.57 -5.06 -18.28
C ALA A 498 -12.08 -5.08 -19.74
N GLU A 499 -12.81 -4.41 -20.64
CA GLU A 499 -12.43 -4.26 -22.05
C GLU A 499 -11.08 -3.58 -22.23
N ALA A 500 -10.79 -2.54 -21.42
CA ALA A 500 -9.57 -1.76 -21.54
C ALA A 500 -8.31 -2.55 -21.14
N VAL A 501 -8.41 -3.40 -20.12
CA VAL A 501 -7.26 -4.18 -19.59
C VAL A 501 -7.13 -5.57 -20.20
N TRP A 502 -8.17 -6.07 -20.89
CA TRP A 502 -8.16 -7.41 -21.50
C TRP A 502 -6.94 -7.71 -22.38
N PRO A 503 -6.49 -6.80 -23.28
CA PRO A 503 -5.28 -7.06 -24.07
C PRO A 503 -4.04 -7.34 -23.22
N SER A 504 -3.88 -6.63 -22.10
CA SER A 504 -2.77 -6.84 -21.17
C SER A 504 -2.91 -8.16 -20.41
N VAL A 505 -4.13 -8.54 -20.01
CA VAL A 505 -4.42 -9.85 -19.39
C VAL A 505 -4.03 -10.98 -20.34
N TYR A 506 -4.47 -10.91 -21.60
CA TYR A 506 -4.13 -11.91 -22.61
C TYR A 506 -2.62 -12.02 -22.82
N VAL A 507 -1.93 -10.88 -22.97
CA VAL A 507 -0.48 -10.83 -23.18
C VAL A 507 0.27 -11.39 -21.96
N ALA A 508 -0.18 -11.08 -20.73
CA ALA A 508 0.40 -11.63 -19.51
C ALA A 508 0.26 -13.16 -19.45
N MET A 509 -0.90 -13.70 -19.83
CA MET A 509 -1.10 -15.16 -19.91
C MET A 509 -0.26 -15.80 -21.02
N ALA A 510 -0.15 -15.15 -22.19
CA ALA A 510 0.69 -15.61 -23.29
C ALA A 510 2.18 -15.59 -22.95
N TYR A 511 2.63 -14.64 -22.14
CA TYR A 511 4.01 -14.58 -21.66
C TYR A 511 4.35 -15.80 -20.78
N MET A 512 3.42 -16.24 -19.93
CA MET A 512 3.66 -17.36 -19.00
C MET A 512 3.78 -18.73 -19.69
N ASP A 513 3.29 -18.88 -20.92
CA ASP A 513 3.36 -20.12 -21.72
C ASP A 513 4.80 -20.65 -21.90
N GLN A 514 5.80 -19.78 -21.80
CA GLN A 514 7.21 -20.18 -21.91
C GLN A 514 7.74 -20.97 -20.70
N PHE A 515 7.02 -20.89 -19.58
CA PHE A 515 7.39 -21.57 -18.33
C PHE A 515 6.64 -22.88 -18.12
N ASP A 516 5.83 -23.32 -19.09
CA ASP A 516 5.30 -24.69 -19.19
C ASP A 516 6.25 -25.49 -20.09
N LYS A 517 7.28 -26.09 -19.48
CA LYS A 517 8.42 -26.66 -20.20
C LYS A 517 8.10 -28.01 -20.82
N ASP A 518 7.24 -28.80 -20.17
CA ASP A 518 6.85 -30.12 -20.63
C ASP A 518 5.51 -30.16 -21.40
N ARG A 519 4.82 -29.01 -21.49
CA ARG A 519 3.56 -28.81 -22.21
C ARG A 519 2.38 -29.58 -21.64
N ASP A 520 2.41 -29.86 -20.34
CA ASP A 520 1.28 -30.47 -19.63
C ASP A 520 0.22 -29.45 -19.18
N GLY A 521 0.47 -28.16 -19.42
CA GLY A 521 -0.43 -27.04 -19.11
C GLY A 521 -0.07 -26.32 -17.81
N MET A 522 0.93 -26.79 -17.05
CA MET A 522 1.38 -26.22 -15.79
C MET A 522 2.71 -25.48 -15.95
N ILE A 523 2.88 -24.37 -15.23
CA ILE A 523 4.17 -23.66 -15.18
C ILE A 523 5.10 -24.28 -14.12
N GLU A 524 6.41 -24.27 -14.36
CA GLU A 524 7.40 -24.76 -13.40
C GLU A 524 8.36 -23.69 -12.87
N ASN A 525 8.53 -23.64 -11.54
CA ASN A 525 9.58 -22.88 -10.86
C ASN A 525 10.97 -23.43 -11.21
N GLU A 526 11.97 -22.56 -11.25
CA GLU A 526 13.26 -22.85 -11.90
C GLU A 526 14.41 -23.15 -10.93
N GLY A 527 14.14 -23.32 -9.65
CA GLY A 527 15.14 -23.64 -8.63
C GLY A 527 15.94 -22.45 -8.12
N PHE A 528 15.43 -21.25 -8.33
CA PHE A 528 15.83 -20.03 -7.64
C PHE A 528 14.57 -19.33 -7.10
N PRO A 529 14.68 -18.30 -6.23
CA PRO A 529 13.53 -17.53 -5.78
C PRO A 529 12.94 -16.72 -6.93
N ASP A 530 11.93 -17.28 -7.57
CA ASP A 530 11.24 -16.71 -8.73
C ASP A 530 9.78 -16.38 -8.40
N GLN A 531 9.53 -15.86 -7.19
CA GLN A 531 8.23 -15.43 -6.67
C GLN A 531 8.39 -14.60 -5.38
N THR A 532 7.30 -14.08 -4.79
CA THR A 532 7.27 -13.18 -3.61
C THR A 532 8.13 -13.62 -2.41
N TYR A 533 8.27 -14.93 -2.16
CA TYR A 533 9.25 -15.49 -1.23
C TYR A 533 10.63 -15.48 -1.88
N ASP A 534 11.16 -14.28 -2.06
CA ASP A 534 12.33 -13.97 -2.89
C ASP A 534 13.68 -14.45 -2.33
N THR A 535 13.67 -15.22 -1.25
CA THR A 535 14.82 -15.98 -0.75
C THR A 535 14.51 -17.46 -0.50
N TRP A 536 13.28 -17.91 -0.78
CA TRP A 536 12.86 -19.31 -0.64
C TRP A 536 12.61 -19.93 -2.02
N SER A 537 13.57 -20.72 -2.50
CA SER A 537 13.50 -21.33 -3.82
C SER A 537 12.44 -22.43 -3.89
N ALA A 538 11.76 -22.54 -5.03
CA ALA A 538 10.95 -23.69 -5.42
C ALA A 538 11.46 -24.27 -6.75
N SER A 539 11.24 -25.55 -7.00
CA SER A 539 11.65 -26.23 -8.24
C SER A 539 10.54 -27.14 -8.77
N GLY A 540 10.27 -27.10 -10.07
CA GLY A 540 9.18 -27.86 -10.66
C GLY A 540 7.83 -27.19 -10.37
N VAL A 541 6.76 -27.97 -10.26
CA VAL A 541 5.44 -27.46 -9.87
C VAL A 541 5.43 -27.19 -8.37
N SER A 542 5.10 -25.97 -7.95
CA SER A 542 4.93 -25.62 -6.54
C SER A 542 3.45 -25.46 -6.15
N ALA A 543 3.12 -25.70 -4.88
CA ALA A 543 1.76 -25.53 -4.39
C ALA A 543 1.28 -24.07 -4.54
N TYR A 544 2.17 -23.12 -4.24
CA TYR A 544 1.88 -21.70 -4.33
C TYR A 544 1.75 -21.20 -5.78
N SER A 545 2.82 -21.24 -6.59
CA SER A 545 2.77 -20.70 -7.96
C SER A 545 1.86 -21.54 -8.87
N GLY A 546 1.84 -22.86 -8.71
CA GLY A 546 0.97 -23.74 -9.48
C GLY A 546 -0.51 -23.50 -9.17
N GLY A 547 -0.87 -23.30 -7.89
CA GLY A 547 -2.24 -22.98 -7.50
C GLY A 547 -2.70 -21.64 -8.08
N LEU A 548 -1.84 -20.61 -7.99
CA LEU A 548 -2.10 -19.30 -8.60
C LEU A 548 -2.30 -19.40 -10.11
N TRP A 549 -1.48 -20.20 -10.80
CA TRP A 549 -1.60 -20.43 -12.24
C TRP A 549 -2.93 -21.07 -12.63
N VAL A 550 -3.35 -22.12 -11.91
CA VAL A 550 -4.65 -22.78 -12.16
C VAL A 550 -5.80 -21.78 -11.98
N ALA A 551 -5.78 -20.99 -10.90
CA ALA A 551 -6.80 -19.98 -10.66
C ALA A 551 -6.78 -18.88 -11.74
N ALA A 552 -5.60 -18.42 -12.16
CA ALA A 552 -5.44 -17.39 -13.18
C ALA A 552 -5.91 -17.83 -14.56
N LEU A 553 -5.71 -19.09 -14.95
CA LEU A 553 -6.27 -19.66 -16.18
C LEU A 553 -7.79 -19.61 -16.18
N GLN A 554 -8.40 -19.91 -15.04
CA GLN A 554 -9.86 -19.84 -14.90
C GLN A 554 -10.36 -18.38 -14.93
N ALA A 555 -9.69 -17.47 -14.22
CA ALA A 555 -9.97 -16.04 -14.28
C ALA A 555 -9.82 -15.47 -15.70
N ALA A 556 -8.80 -15.88 -16.45
CA ALA A 556 -8.63 -15.45 -17.84
C ALA A 556 -9.76 -15.96 -18.76
N SER A 557 -10.24 -17.19 -18.53
CA SER A 557 -11.42 -17.72 -19.24
C SER A 557 -12.69 -16.93 -18.91
N ALA A 558 -12.91 -16.64 -17.62
CA ALA A 558 -14.07 -15.86 -17.20
C ALA A 558 -14.00 -14.39 -17.66
N MET A 559 -12.80 -13.79 -17.64
CA MET A 559 -12.57 -12.45 -18.18
C MET A 559 -12.82 -12.38 -19.69
N ALA A 560 -12.36 -13.39 -20.45
CA ALA A 560 -12.65 -13.51 -21.88
C ALA A 560 -14.16 -13.57 -22.14
N HIS A 561 -14.92 -14.26 -21.29
CA HIS A 561 -16.38 -14.28 -21.35
C HIS A 561 -16.98 -12.88 -21.16
N GLU A 562 -16.54 -12.13 -20.15
CA GLU A 562 -17.03 -10.78 -19.85
C GLU A 562 -16.83 -9.79 -21.00
N VAL A 563 -15.72 -9.92 -21.75
CA VAL A 563 -15.41 -9.06 -22.91
C VAL A 563 -15.89 -9.64 -24.26
N GLY A 564 -16.53 -10.81 -24.25
CA GLY A 564 -17.10 -11.45 -25.45
C GLY A 564 -16.08 -12.17 -26.36
N ASP A 565 -14.89 -12.48 -25.87
CA ASP A 565 -13.86 -13.24 -26.60
C ASP A 565 -14.05 -14.76 -26.40
N LYS A 566 -14.98 -15.34 -27.15
CA LYS A 566 -15.32 -16.77 -27.02
C LYS A 566 -14.14 -17.71 -27.33
N GLY A 567 -13.24 -17.32 -28.23
CA GLY A 567 -12.08 -18.14 -28.59
C GLY A 567 -11.10 -18.29 -27.43
N SER A 568 -10.78 -17.17 -26.78
CA SER A 568 -9.94 -17.17 -25.57
C SER A 568 -10.64 -17.82 -24.38
N GLU A 569 -11.95 -17.62 -24.22
CA GLU A 569 -12.75 -18.26 -23.16
C GLU A 569 -12.55 -19.78 -23.17
N ASP A 570 -12.79 -20.42 -24.31
CA ASP A 570 -12.72 -21.87 -24.47
C ASP A 570 -11.28 -22.39 -24.35
N TYR A 571 -10.30 -21.63 -24.87
CA TYR A 571 -8.89 -22.00 -24.81
C TYR A 571 -8.32 -21.97 -23.39
N PHE A 572 -8.57 -20.91 -22.64
CA PHE A 572 -8.13 -20.81 -21.24
C PHE A 572 -8.86 -21.80 -20.35
N TRP A 573 -10.14 -22.09 -20.61
CA TRP A 573 -10.88 -23.14 -19.91
C TRP A 573 -10.24 -24.52 -20.09
N PHE A 574 -9.86 -24.88 -21.31
CA PHE A 574 -9.16 -26.12 -21.60
C PHE A 574 -7.80 -26.21 -20.89
N LYS A 575 -6.99 -25.14 -20.92
CA LYS A 575 -5.73 -25.09 -20.19
C LYS A 575 -5.93 -25.22 -18.68
N PHE A 576 -6.96 -24.56 -18.12
CA PHE A 576 -7.33 -24.68 -16.72
C PHE A 576 -7.58 -26.14 -16.32
N GLN A 577 -8.36 -26.89 -17.11
CA GLN A 577 -8.65 -28.30 -16.83
C GLN A 577 -7.38 -29.16 -16.83
N LYS A 578 -6.47 -28.96 -17.80
CA LYS A 578 -5.17 -29.65 -17.85
C LYS A 578 -4.31 -29.32 -16.63
N ALA A 579 -4.08 -28.04 -16.37
CA ALA A 579 -3.27 -27.56 -15.26
C ALA A 579 -3.80 -28.04 -13.90
N LYS A 580 -5.11 -28.04 -13.70
CA LYS A 580 -5.75 -28.57 -12.48
C LYS A 580 -5.41 -30.05 -12.26
N GLY A 581 -5.44 -30.88 -13.31
CA GLY A 581 -5.04 -32.28 -13.23
C GLY A 581 -3.56 -32.50 -12.86
N VAL A 582 -2.67 -31.58 -13.26
CA VAL A 582 -1.25 -31.60 -12.90
C VAL A 582 -1.05 -31.18 -11.44
N TYR A 583 -1.74 -30.13 -11.01
CA TYR A 583 -1.66 -29.61 -9.64
C TYR A 583 -2.04 -30.67 -8.59
N GLU A 584 -3.04 -31.51 -8.89
CA GLU A 584 -3.46 -32.62 -8.04
C GLU A 584 -2.33 -33.62 -7.72
N LYS A 585 -1.27 -33.70 -8.53
CA LYS A 585 -0.11 -34.57 -8.26
C LYS A 585 0.69 -34.13 -7.03
N LEU A 586 0.54 -32.88 -6.57
CA LEU A 586 1.18 -32.38 -5.35
C LEU A 586 0.48 -32.89 -4.07
N TRP A 587 -0.75 -33.37 -4.17
CA TRP A 587 -1.50 -33.89 -3.03
C TRP A 587 -0.85 -35.17 -2.48
N ASN A 588 -0.44 -35.13 -1.21
CA ASN A 588 0.24 -36.26 -0.56
C ASN A 588 -0.70 -37.12 0.32
N GLY A 589 -2.01 -36.87 0.29
CA GLY A 589 -3.00 -37.51 1.14
C GLY A 589 -3.44 -36.70 2.36
N SER A 590 -2.74 -35.60 2.70
CA SER A 590 -3.09 -34.72 3.83
C SER A 590 -2.98 -33.23 3.51
N TYR A 591 -2.00 -32.83 2.71
CA TYR A 591 -1.75 -31.46 2.28
C TYR A 591 -1.03 -31.47 0.91
N PHE A 592 -0.78 -30.30 0.33
CA PHE A 592 -0.03 -30.17 -0.92
C PHE A 592 1.45 -29.96 -0.62
N ASN A 593 2.31 -30.78 -1.23
CA ASN A 593 3.75 -30.65 -1.11
C ASN A 593 4.21 -29.26 -1.60
N TYR A 594 5.20 -28.67 -0.94
CA TYR A 594 5.76 -27.36 -1.28
C TYR A 594 6.15 -27.28 -2.76
N ASP A 595 6.87 -28.29 -3.25
CA ASP A 595 7.16 -28.43 -4.68
C ASP A 595 7.30 -29.90 -5.12
N SER A 596 7.36 -30.11 -6.44
CA SER A 596 7.43 -31.44 -7.07
C SER A 596 8.85 -31.96 -7.28
N SER A 597 9.88 -31.29 -6.76
CA SER A 597 11.28 -31.63 -7.08
C SER A 597 11.81 -32.86 -6.34
N GLY A 598 11.14 -33.28 -5.27
CA GLY A 598 11.62 -34.34 -4.38
C GLY A 598 12.86 -33.94 -3.57
N GLY A 599 13.17 -32.64 -3.48
CA GLY A 599 14.21 -32.09 -2.63
C GLY A 599 13.90 -32.20 -1.14
N SER A 600 14.87 -31.83 -0.30
CA SER A 600 14.75 -31.97 1.16
C SER A 600 13.64 -31.14 1.79
N SER A 601 13.26 -30.02 1.16
CA SER A 601 12.18 -29.13 1.59
C SER A 601 10.87 -29.34 0.81
N SER A 602 10.81 -30.25 -0.16
CA SER A 602 9.58 -30.47 -0.97
C SER A 602 8.39 -30.91 -0.13
N SER A 603 8.64 -31.55 1.00
CA SER A 603 7.59 -31.98 1.94
C SER A 603 7.18 -30.91 2.96
N SER A 604 7.81 -29.73 2.95
CA SER A 604 7.47 -28.64 3.86
C SER A 604 5.99 -28.24 3.70
N ILE A 605 5.32 -28.06 4.83
CA ILE A 605 3.97 -27.56 4.93
C ILE A 605 4.09 -26.04 4.81
N GLN A 606 3.81 -25.51 3.62
CA GLN A 606 3.78 -24.06 3.41
C GLN A 606 2.45 -23.48 3.90
N ALA A 607 2.49 -22.38 4.65
CA ALA A 607 1.28 -21.70 5.13
C ALA A 607 0.40 -21.26 3.95
N ASP A 608 1.01 -20.68 2.92
CA ASP A 608 0.35 -20.11 1.76
C ASP A 608 0.15 -21.11 0.59
N GLN A 609 0.20 -22.42 0.88
CA GLN A 609 0.11 -23.47 -0.17
C GLN A 609 -1.19 -23.43 -0.99
N LEU A 610 -2.23 -22.76 -0.48
CA LEU A 610 -3.55 -22.63 -1.11
C LEU A 610 -3.87 -21.19 -1.57
N ALA A 611 -2.87 -20.34 -1.82
CA ALA A 611 -3.10 -18.97 -2.32
C ALA A 611 -3.98 -18.91 -3.58
N GLY A 612 -3.85 -19.87 -4.50
CA GLY A 612 -4.71 -19.98 -5.68
C GLY A 612 -6.16 -20.33 -5.35
N GLN A 613 -6.38 -21.27 -4.42
CA GLN A 613 -7.72 -21.64 -3.94
C GLN A 613 -8.39 -20.43 -3.28
N TRP A 614 -7.66 -19.74 -2.40
CA TRP A 614 -8.12 -18.52 -1.75
C TRP A 614 -8.63 -17.49 -2.75
N TYR A 615 -7.80 -17.17 -3.75
CA TYR A 615 -8.15 -16.13 -4.71
C TYR A 615 -9.25 -16.56 -5.68
N ALA A 616 -9.30 -17.84 -6.05
CA ALA A 616 -10.42 -18.37 -6.82
C ALA A 616 -11.75 -18.15 -6.08
N ARG A 617 -11.81 -18.46 -4.78
CA ARG A 617 -12.99 -18.17 -3.95
C ARG A 617 -13.29 -16.67 -3.88
N ALA A 618 -12.26 -15.84 -3.68
CA ALA A 618 -12.42 -14.39 -3.63
C ALA A 618 -12.97 -13.80 -4.94
N CYS A 619 -12.77 -14.47 -6.07
CA CYS A 619 -13.26 -14.10 -7.40
C CYS A 619 -14.62 -14.73 -7.78
N ASP A 620 -15.27 -15.47 -6.87
CA ASP A 620 -16.45 -16.29 -7.17
C ASP A 620 -16.21 -17.32 -8.30
N LEU A 621 -14.98 -17.83 -8.41
CA LEU A 621 -14.59 -18.88 -9.36
C LEU A 621 -14.76 -20.28 -8.78
N PHE A 622 -14.75 -21.30 -9.64
CA PHE A 622 -14.71 -22.70 -9.22
C PHE A 622 -13.44 -22.98 -8.40
N PRO A 623 -13.53 -23.84 -7.37
CA PRO A 623 -12.38 -24.16 -6.54
C PRO A 623 -11.28 -24.86 -7.34
N VAL A 624 -10.04 -24.49 -7.03
CA VAL A 624 -8.81 -25.09 -7.57
C VAL A 624 -8.74 -26.55 -7.13
N VAL A 625 -9.10 -26.85 -5.88
CA VAL A 625 -9.06 -28.20 -5.29
C VAL A 625 -10.40 -28.56 -4.65
N ASP A 626 -10.65 -29.85 -4.45
CA ASP A 626 -11.85 -30.32 -3.75
C ASP A 626 -11.92 -29.74 -2.32
N GLN A 627 -13.13 -29.40 -1.86
CA GLN A 627 -13.34 -28.77 -0.56
C GLN A 627 -12.74 -29.59 0.61
N ASP A 628 -12.86 -30.92 0.57
CA ASP A 628 -12.29 -31.79 1.61
C ASP A 628 -10.75 -31.71 1.64
N LYS A 629 -10.10 -31.60 0.48
CA LYS A 629 -8.65 -31.40 0.39
C LYS A 629 -8.25 -30.02 0.88
N ALA A 630 -9.00 -28.98 0.53
CA ALA A 630 -8.77 -27.62 1.02
C ALA A 630 -8.85 -27.57 2.55
N ARG A 631 -9.93 -28.10 3.13
CA ARG A 631 -10.12 -28.18 4.59
C ARG A 631 -9.03 -29.00 5.26
N SER A 632 -8.65 -30.15 4.70
CA SER A 632 -7.56 -30.98 5.23
C SER A 632 -6.22 -30.24 5.23
N ALA A 633 -5.87 -29.57 4.14
CA ALA A 633 -4.62 -28.81 4.03
C ALA A 633 -4.61 -27.60 4.99
N LEU A 634 -5.70 -26.84 5.10
CA LEU A 634 -5.83 -25.73 6.04
C LEU A 634 -5.78 -26.20 7.49
N GLN A 635 -6.42 -27.33 7.82
CA GLN A 635 -6.33 -27.95 9.13
C GLN A 635 -4.90 -28.38 9.45
N LYS A 636 -4.15 -28.87 8.44
CA LYS A 636 -2.73 -29.19 8.57
C LYS A 636 -1.90 -27.95 8.88
N VAL A 637 -2.08 -26.86 8.13
CA VAL A 637 -1.43 -25.57 8.37
C VAL A 637 -1.74 -25.06 9.78
N TYR A 638 -3.00 -25.07 10.20
CA TYR A 638 -3.39 -24.66 11.54
C TYR A 638 -2.72 -25.52 12.64
N ASN A 639 -2.78 -26.86 12.51
CA ASN A 639 -2.20 -27.76 13.52
C ASN A 639 -0.66 -27.70 13.61
N TYR A 640 0.01 -27.31 12.52
CA TYR A 640 1.46 -27.28 12.44
C TYR A 640 1.97 -25.84 12.50
N ASN A 641 1.79 -25.08 11.43
CA ASN A 641 2.34 -23.76 11.24
C ASN A 641 1.82 -22.73 12.26
N VAL A 642 0.62 -22.94 12.82
CA VAL A 642 0.03 -22.05 13.83
C VAL A 642 0.23 -22.61 15.24
N LEU A 643 -0.40 -23.75 15.57
CA LEU A 643 -0.43 -24.24 16.96
C LEU A 643 0.93 -24.67 17.51
N LYS A 644 1.87 -25.14 16.68
CA LYS A 644 3.23 -25.49 17.17
C LYS A 644 4.12 -24.27 17.39
N VAL A 645 3.64 -23.07 17.08
CA VAL A 645 4.36 -21.81 17.26
C VAL A 645 3.70 -21.02 18.37
N LYS A 646 4.26 -21.10 19.59
CA LYS A 646 3.79 -20.35 20.77
C LYS A 646 2.28 -20.53 21.04
N ASP A 647 1.76 -21.74 20.79
CA ASP A 647 0.35 -22.10 20.93
C ASP A 647 -0.59 -21.24 20.05
N GLY A 648 -0.13 -20.85 18.86
CA GLY A 648 -0.89 -20.04 17.89
C GLY A 648 -0.87 -18.54 18.14
N ARG A 649 -0.19 -18.05 19.19
CA ARG A 649 -0.19 -16.63 19.60
C ARG A 649 0.69 -15.70 18.75
N ARG A 650 1.21 -16.17 17.62
CA ARG A 650 2.13 -15.39 16.76
C ARG A 650 1.77 -15.41 15.27
N GLY A 651 0.72 -16.10 14.87
CA GLY A 651 0.34 -16.31 13.46
C GLY A 651 0.92 -17.59 12.87
N ALA A 652 0.93 -17.70 11.54
CA ALA A 652 1.36 -18.90 10.84
C ALA A 652 2.82 -18.76 10.36
N VAL A 653 3.73 -19.62 10.83
CA VAL A 653 5.09 -19.68 10.26
C VAL A 653 5.03 -20.20 8.83
N ASN A 654 5.80 -19.59 7.92
CA ASN A 654 5.72 -19.84 6.48
C ASN A 654 5.97 -21.30 6.12
N GLY A 655 6.97 -21.95 6.71
CA GLY A 655 7.35 -23.33 6.44
C GLY A 655 7.52 -24.16 7.70
N MET A 656 6.87 -25.32 7.73
CA MET A 656 7.06 -26.31 8.78
C MET A 656 7.26 -27.72 8.20
N LEU A 657 8.24 -28.46 8.69
CA LEU A 657 8.49 -29.83 8.29
C LEU A 657 7.40 -30.78 8.83
N PRO A 658 7.19 -31.96 8.20
CA PRO A 658 6.18 -32.92 8.64
C PRO A 658 6.40 -33.49 10.05
N ASP A 659 7.64 -33.41 10.55
CA ASP A 659 8.01 -33.77 11.92
C ASP A 659 7.64 -32.70 12.97
N GLY A 660 7.13 -31.54 12.53
CA GLY A 660 6.69 -30.43 13.36
C GLY A 660 7.78 -29.41 13.70
N LYS A 661 8.99 -29.52 13.12
CA LYS A 661 10.02 -28.49 13.25
C LYS A 661 9.86 -27.40 12.20
N VAL A 662 10.19 -26.17 12.55
CA VAL A 662 10.25 -25.05 11.60
C VAL A 662 11.23 -25.36 10.47
N ASP A 663 10.88 -25.00 9.25
CA ASP A 663 11.76 -25.14 8.10
C ASP A 663 12.82 -24.03 8.10
N PHE A 664 14.10 -24.42 8.18
CA PHE A 664 15.25 -23.50 8.16
C PHE A 664 15.98 -23.48 6.79
N SER A 665 15.35 -23.99 5.73
CA SER A 665 15.92 -23.98 4.37
C SER A 665 16.13 -22.57 3.81
N SER A 666 15.37 -21.58 4.30
CA SER A 666 15.51 -20.18 3.94
C SER A 666 15.31 -19.26 5.16
N MET A 667 15.70 -18.00 5.02
CA MET A 667 15.32 -16.95 5.96
C MET A 667 13.80 -16.82 6.06
N GLN A 668 13.10 -16.87 4.94
CA GLN A 668 11.65 -16.63 4.87
C GLN A 668 10.84 -17.84 5.30
N SER A 669 11.36 -19.07 5.15
CA SER A 669 10.66 -20.29 5.57
C SER A 669 10.42 -20.32 7.10
N ARG A 670 11.29 -19.68 7.89
CA ARG A 670 11.19 -19.60 9.36
C ARG A 670 10.49 -18.34 9.88
N GLU A 671 10.04 -17.46 8.99
CA GLU A 671 9.31 -16.24 9.36
C GLU A 671 7.80 -16.49 9.42
N ILE A 672 7.11 -15.64 10.15
CA ILE A 672 5.67 -15.51 10.17
C ILE A 672 5.36 -14.19 9.48
N TRP A 673 4.75 -14.26 8.31
CA TRP A 673 4.31 -13.06 7.60
C TRP A 673 2.89 -12.70 8.04
N SER A 674 2.72 -11.47 8.51
CA SER A 674 1.46 -10.98 9.06
C SER A 674 0.34 -11.01 8.01
N GLY A 675 0.62 -10.46 6.82
CA GLY A 675 -0.32 -10.44 5.70
C GLY A 675 -0.67 -11.84 5.15
N VAL A 676 0.30 -12.76 5.10
CA VAL A 676 0.03 -14.16 4.71
C VAL A 676 -0.84 -14.85 5.75
N THR A 677 -0.60 -14.62 7.04
CA THR A 677 -1.43 -15.18 8.11
C THR A 677 -2.90 -14.73 7.95
N TYR A 678 -3.15 -13.47 7.63
CA TYR A 678 -4.50 -12.98 7.35
C TYR A 678 -5.10 -13.58 6.07
N ALA A 679 -4.31 -13.79 5.02
CA ALA A 679 -4.77 -14.46 3.80
C ALA A 679 -5.14 -15.93 4.04
N VAL A 680 -4.33 -16.66 4.83
CA VAL A 680 -4.66 -18.03 5.28
C VAL A 680 -5.96 -18.04 6.07
N ALA A 681 -6.15 -17.09 6.99
CA ALA A 681 -7.41 -16.95 7.73
C ALA A 681 -8.60 -16.63 6.79
N ALA A 682 -8.43 -15.77 5.79
CA ALA A 682 -9.46 -15.51 4.78
C ALA A 682 -9.82 -16.77 3.98
N THR A 683 -8.82 -17.60 3.64
CA THR A 683 -9.03 -18.89 3.00
C THR A 683 -9.83 -19.84 3.89
N MET A 684 -9.51 -19.89 5.19
CA MET A 684 -10.27 -20.67 6.17
C MET A 684 -11.72 -20.21 6.26
N ILE A 685 -11.99 -18.90 6.21
CA ILE A 685 -13.38 -18.36 6.20
C ILE A 685 -14.13 -18.84 4.95
N HIS A 686 -13.51 -18.77 3.76
CA HIS A 686 -14.12 -19.26 2.52
C HIS A 686 -14.43 -20.76 2.51
N GLU A 687 -13.76 -21.54 3.35
CA GLU A 687 -14.00 -22.99 3.49
C GLU A 687 -14.77 -23.34 4.78
N ASP A 688 -15.45 -22.36 5.39
CA ASP A 688 -16.31 -22.46 6.59
C ASP A 688 -15.57 -22.87 7.89
N MET A 689 -14.27 -22.59 7.98
CA MET A 689 -13.41 -22.91 9.12
C MET A 689 -13.23 -21.70 10.06
N PHE A 690 -14.33 -21.05 10.45
CA PHE A 690 -14.35 -19.75 11.15
C PHE A 690 -13.49 -19.72 12.43
N ASP A 691 -13.63 -20.71 13.32
CA ASP A 691 -12.88 -20.73 14.59
C ASP A 691 -11.37 -20.78 14.36
N MET A 692 -10.92 -21.62 13.42
CA MET A 692 -9.51 -21.72 13.04
C MET A 692 -9.02 -20.45 12.36
N ALA A 693 -9.86 -19.81 11.54
CA ALA A 693 -9.52 -18.55 10.89
C ALA A 693 -9.22 -17.45 11.92
N PHE A 694 -10.14 -17.22 12.86
CA PHE A 694 -9.98 -16.19 13.87
C PHE A 694 -8.88 -16.51 14.88
N GLN A 695 -8.62 -17.78 15.20
CA GLN A 695 -7.47 -18.14 16.02
C GLN A 695 -6.13 -17.93 15.30
N THR A 696 -6.06 -18.24 14.00
CA THR A 696 -4.87 -18.00 13.17
C THR A 696 -4.55 -16.51 13.06
N ALA A 697 -5.55 -15.69 12.70
CA ALA A 697 -5.41 -14.24 12.61
C ALA A 697 -5.21 -13.59 14.00
N GLY A 698 -5.81 -14.16 15.04
CA GLY A 698 -5.64 -13.73 16.42
C GLY A 698 -4.18 -13.76 16.88
N GLY A 699 -3.36 -14.66 16.33
CA GLY A 699 -1.92 -14.65 16.58
C GLY A 699 -1.20 -13.38 16.10
N VAL A 700 -1.67 -12.73 15.03
CA VAL A 700 -1.16 -11.42 14.58
C VAL A 700 -1.61 -10.31 15.52
N TYR A 701 -2.87 -10.33 15.99
CA TYR A 701 -3.35 -9.42 17.03
C TYR A 701 -2.52 -9.54 18.32
N GLU A 702 -2.34 -10.76 18.82
CA GLU A 702 -1.56 -11.04 20.03
C GLU A 702 -0.12 -10.53 19.90
N ALA A 703 0.48 -10.64 18.71
CA ALA A 703 1.84 -10.14 18.45
C ALA A 703 1.90 -8.62 18.28
N ALA A 704 1.03 -8.00 17.49
CA ALA A 704 1.19 -6.61 17.06
C ALA A 704 0.36 -5.59 17.86
N TRP A 705 -0.77 -6.01 18.44
CA TRP A 705 -1.80 -5.11 18.95
C TRP A 705 -2.17 -5.34 20.42
N SER A 706 -1.91 -6.53 20.97
CA SER A 706 -2.21 -6.82 22.38
C SER A 706 -1.27 -6.09 23.33
N LYS A 707 -1.72 -5.91 24.58
CA LYS A 707 -0.95 -5.29 25.66
C LYS A 707 0.34 -6.04 25.99
N GLU A 708 0.34 -7.36 25.85
CA GLU A 708 1.49 -8.25 26.12
C GLU A 708 2.24 -8.64 24.84
N GLY A 709 1.92 -7.98 23.72
CA GLY A 709 2.54 -8.19 22.42
C GLY A 709 3.94 -7.57 22.28
N LEU A 710 4.38 -7.49 21.04
CA LEU A 710 5.71 -7.06 20.63
C LEU A 710 5.80 -5.55 20.34
N GLY A 711 4.71 -4.81 20.51
CA GLY A 711 4.68 -3.35 20.39
C GLY A 711 4.63 -2.81 18.95
N TYR A 712 3.99 -3.53 18.02
CA TYR A 712 3.94 -3.14 16.60
C TYR A 712 2.70 -2.35 16.18
N SER A 713 1.89 -1.86 17.12
CA SER A 713 0.69 -1.08 16.80
C SER A 713 1.07 0.16 15.98
N PHE A 714 0.39 0.38 14.84
CA PHE A 714 0.70 1.43 13.86
C PHE A 714 2.10 1.34 13.23
N GLN A 715 2.71 0.16 13.26
CA GLN A 715 3.98 -0.13 12.59
C GLN A 715 4.10 -1.63 12.22
N THR A 716 2.97 -2.28 11.94
CA THR A 716 2.91 -3.73 11.69
C THR A 716 3.93 -4.13 10.61
N PRO A 717 4.86 -5.05 10.91
CA PRO A 717 5.91 -5.44 9.98
C PRO A 717 5.41 -6.44 8.92
N GLU A 718 6.24 -6.66 7.89
CA GLU A 718 6.07 -7.79 6.96
C GLU A 718 5.97 -9.10 7.74
N GLY A 719 6.91 -9.31 8.67
CA GLY A 719 6.90 -10.50 9.50
C GLY A 719 7.90 -10.49 10.65
N TRP A 720 7.89 -11.58 11.40
CA TRP A 720 8.81 -11.85 12.51
C TRP A 720 9.17 -13.34 12.58
N THR A 721 10.27 -13.66 13.25
CA THR A 721 10.68 -15.05 13.48
C THR A 721 9.97 -15.67 14.68
N THR A 722 10.14 -16.97 14.91
CA THR A 722 9.70 -17.65 16.15
C THR A 722 10.40 -17.16 17.42
N GLU A 723 11.49 -16.41 17.25
CA GLU A 723 12.22 -15.70 18.31
C GLU A 723 11.76 -14.23 18.46
N GLU A 724 10.66 -13.85 17.80
CA GLU A 724 10.01 -12.53 17.94
C GLU A 724 10.86 -11.35 17.44
N GLN A 725 11.78 -11.62 16.52
CA GLN A 725 12.56 -10.61 15.80
C GLN A 725 11.83 -10.22 14.52
N TYR A 726 11.51 -8.93 14.36
CA TYR A 726 10.81 -8.42 13.18
C TYR A 726 11.73 -8.19 11.98
N ARG A 727 11.11 -8.08 10.79
CA ARG A 727 11.72 -7.55 9.56
C ARG A 727 10.74 -6.59 8.89
N SER A 728 11.23 -5.41 8.49
CA SER A 728 10.49 -4.39 7.74
C SER A 728 9.22 -3.92 8.44
N LEU A 729 9.36 -2.98 9.39
CA LEU A 729 8.23 -2.29 10.04
C LEU A 729 7.43 -1.45 9.03
N CYS A 730 6.20 -1.09 9.40
CA CYS A 730 5.29 -0.31 8.56
C CYS A 730 5.22 -0.88 7.14
N TYR A 731 4.52 -2.01 7.01
CA TYR A 731 4.47 -2.78 5.79
C TYR A 731 3.09 -2.83 5.15
N MET A 732 3.02 -3.00 3.83
CA MET A 732 1.78 -3.01 3.05
C MET A 732 0.94 -4.28 3.26
N ARG A 733 1.58 -5.45 3.28
CA ARG A 733 0.91 -6.76 3.31
C ARG A 733 -0.10 -6.96 4.46
N PRO A 734 0.10 -6.47 5.70
CA PRO A 734 -0.88 -6.55 6.80
C PRO A 734 -2.30 -6.07 6.47
N LEU A 735 -2.47 -5.19 5.49
CA LEU A 735 -3.80 -4.78 4.99
C LEU A 735 -4.66 -5.96 4.53
N ALA A 736 -4.06 -7.14 4.30
CA ALA A 736 -4.74 -8.41 4.02
C ALA A 736 -5.76 -8.85 5.08
N ILE A 737 -5.79 -8.25 6.28
CA ILE A 737 -6.92 -8.44 7.20
C ILE A 737 -8.28 -8.09 6.55
N TRP A 738 -8.29 -7.19 5.56
CA TRP A 738 -9.46 -6.88 4.74
C TRP A 738 -9.88 -8.02 3.82
N ALA A 739 -9.01 -8.97 3.49
CA ALA A 739 -9.40 -10.18 2.79
C ALA A 739 -10.28 -11.09 3.67
N MET A 740 -10.10 -11.07 4.99
CA MET A 740 -11.03 -11.76 5.90
C MET A 740 -12.40 -11.09 5.86
N GLN A 741 -12.45 -9.76 5.88
CA GLN A 741 -13.71 -9.01 5.79
C GLN A 741 -14.40 -9.24 4.43
N TRP A 742 -13.64 -9.35 3.35
CA TRP A 742 -14.14 -9.76 2.04
C TRP A 742 -14.84 -11.13 2.12
N ALA A 743 -14.15 -12.14 2.65
CA ALA A 743 -14.70 -13.49 2.78
C ALA A 743 -15.96 -13.56 3.67
N LEU A 744 -16.04 -12.73 4.72
CA LEU A 744 -17.21 -12.64 5.60
C LEU A 744 -18.42 -11.96 4.95
N THR A 745 -18.17 -11.00 4.05
CA THR A 745 -19.24 -10.20 3.42
C THR A 745 -19.74 -10.80 2.11
N ARG A 746 -18.93 -11.63 1.46
CA ARG A 746 -19.25 -12.33 0.20
C ARG A 746 -19.11 -13.85 0.39
N PRO A 747 -20.08 -14.52 1.05
CA PRO A 747 -20.08 -15.98 1.11
C PRO A 747 -20.29 -16.56 -0.30
N THR A 748 -19.47 -17.53 -0.70
CA THR A 748 -19.52 -18.15 -2.04
C THR A 748 -20.90 -18.78 -2.29
N THR A 749 -21.67 -18.28 -3.25
CA THR A 749 -23.04 -18.75 -3.52
C THR A 749 -23.18 -19.73 -4.69
N MET A 750 -22.10 -20.12 -5.37
CA MET A 750 -22.22 -20.97 -6.56
C MET A 750 -22.46 -22.44 -6.22
N GLU A 751 -23.61 -22.97 -6.66
CA GLU A 751 -23.74 -24.38 -7.01
C GLU A 751 -23.11 -24.60 -8.40
N PRO A 752 -22.19 -25.56 -8.57
CA PRO A 752 -21.42 -25.67 -9.80
C PRO A 752 -22.22 -26.34 -10.93
N GLU A 753 -22.69 -25.56 -11.92
CA GLU A 753 -22.90 -26.12 -13.26
C GLU A 753 -21.56 -26.13 -14.00
N MET A 754 -20.93 -27.31 -14.02
CA MET A 754 -19.64 -27.49 -14.69
C MET A 754 -19.82 -27.34 -16.20
N LYS A 755 -19.15 -26.36 -16.83
CA LYS A 755 -19.09 -26.26 -18.31
C LYS A 755 -18.57 -27.58 -18.88
N ALA A 756 -19.20 -28.06 -19.95
CA ALA A 756 -18.84 -29.31 -20.62
C ALA A 756 -17.36 -29.32 -21.07
N GLU A 757 -16.75 -30.50 -21.13
CA GLU A 757 -15.39 -30.67 -21.66
C GLU A 757 -15.30 -30.13 -23.09
N VAL A 758 -14.36 -29.21 -23.32
CA VAL A 758 -14.08 -28.66 -24.65
C VAL A 758 -13.10 -29.59 -25.36
N LYS A 759 -13.46 -30.06 -26.56
CA LYS A 759 -12.60 -30.94 -27.37
C LYS A 759 -11.47 -30.14 -28.03
N GLU A 760 -10.24 -30.65 -27.95
CA GLU A 760 -9.01 -30.04 -28.48
C GLU A 760 -9.13 -29.61 -29.96
N ASP A 761 -9.83 -30.39 -30.79
CA ASP A 761 -10.04 -30.11 -32.22
C ASP A 761 -10.83 -28.82 -32.49
N SER A 762 -11.67 -28.38 -31.55
CA SER A 762 -12.47 -27.15 -31.69
C SER A 762 -11.70 -25.86 -31.36
N LEU A 763 -10.49 -25.98 -30.80
CA LEU A 763 -9.68 -24.86 -30.30
C LEU A 763 -8.60 -24.38 -31.27
N PHE A 764 -8.51 -24.98 -32.47
CA PHE A 764 -7.37 -24.81 -33.38
C PHE A 764 -7.05 -23.34 -33.71
N ARG A 765 -8.07 -22.50 -33.95
CA ARG A 765 -7.88 -21.07 -34.28
C ARG A 765 -7.38 -20.25 -33.10
N ALA A 766 -8.06 -20.30 -31.96
CA ALA A 766 -7.66 -19.58 -30.75
C ALA A 766 -6.26 -20.01 -30.28
N HIS A 767 -5.98 -21.32 -30.34
CA HIS A 767 -4.66 -21.87 -30.07
C HIS A 767 -3.58 -21.28 -31.01
N SER A 768 -3.86 -21.20 -32.32
CA SER A 768 -2.89 -20.66 -33.29
C SER A 768 -2.55 -19.19 -33.05
N GLY A 769 -3.54 -18.36 -32.71
CA GLY A 769 -3.34 -16.94 -32.37
C GLY A 769 -2.53 -16.78 -31.09
N PHE A 770 -2.92 -17.49 -30.02
CA PHE A 770 -2.20 -17.49 -28.75
C PHE A 770 -0.75 -17.96 -28.89
N SER A 771 -0.51 -19.08 -29.57
CA SER A 771 0.84 -19.60 -29.79
C SER A 771 1.72 -18.67 -30.62
N LYS A 772 1.13 -17.88 -31.54
CA LYS A 772 1.87 -16.88 -32.29
C LYS A 772 2.33 -15.73 -31.40
N VAL A 773 1.45 -15.24 -30.52
CA VAL A 773 1.80 -14.21 -29.52
C VAL A 773 2.82 -14.75 -28.53
N SER A 774 2.61 -15.92 -27.94
CA SER A 774 3.52 -16.51 -26.94
C SER A 774 4.93 -16.72 -27.52
N ARG A 775 5.04 -17.15 -28.77
CA ARG A 775 6.33 -17.30 -29.46
C ARG A 775 7.10 -15.98 -29.62
N LEU A 776 6.42 -14.85 -29.81
CA LEU A 776 7.06 -13.53 -29.92
C LEU A 776 7.53 -12.99 -28.57
N LEU A 777 6.94 -13.45 -27.48
CA LEU A 777 7.22 -13.02 -26.11
C LEU A 777 8.34 -13.82 -25.44
N LYS A 778 8.79 -14.93 -26.05
CA LYS A 778 9.80 -15.82 -25.46
C LYS A 778 11.09 -15.06 -25.14
N LEU A 779 11.56 -15.24 -23.91
CA LEU A 779 12.88 -14.78 -23.50
C LEU A 779 13.97 -15.49 -24.31
N PRO A 780 15.09 -14.81 -24.62
CA PRO A 780 16.26 -15.46 -25.19
C PRO A 780 16.73 -16.60 -24.28
N GLU A 781 17.10 -17.75 -24.84
CA GLU A 781 17.78 -18.79 -24.08
C GLU A 781 19.02 -18.19 -23.41
N GLU A 782 19.09 -18.29 -22.08
CA GLU A 782 20.31 -17.94 -21.37
C GLU A 782 21.44 -18.73 -21.99
N ARG A 783 22.48 -18.05 -22.50
CA ARG A 783 23.73 -18.71 -22.83
C ARG A 783 24.21 -19.38 -21.56
N THR A 784 23.93 -20.68 -21.45
CA THR A 784 24.35 -21.53 -20.33
C THR A 784 25.83 -21.29 -20.11
N ARG A 785 26.17 -20.43 -19.14
CA ARG A 785 27.54 -20.38 -18.63
C ARG A 785 27.71 -21.73 -17.98
N ARG A 786 28.49 -22.60 -18.62
CA ARG A 786 29.05 -23.79 -17.98
C ARG A 786 29.51 -23.34 -16.60
N ARG A 787 28.83 -23.82 -15.56
CA ARG A 787 29.20 -23.58 -14.16
C ARG A 787 30.69 -23.85 -14.07
N SER A 788 31.46 -22.84 -13.68
CA SER A 788 32.90 -22.99 -13.52
C SER A 788 33.13 -24.18 -12.58
N PHE A 789 33.95 -25.15 -13.00
CA PHE A 789 34.33 -26.31 -12.19
C PHE A 789 34.77 -25.89 -10.77
N VAL A 790 35.38 -24.71 -10.66
CA VAL A 790 35.82 -24.11 -9.40
C VAL A 790 34.65 -23.75 -8.47
N GLN A 791 33.54 -23.24 -9.01
CA GLN A 791 32.36 -22.85 -8.22
C GLN A 791 31.58 -24.09 -7.74
N ALA A 792 31.49 -25.13 -8.59
CA ALA A 792 30.93 -26.42 -8.21
C ALA A 792 31.77 -27.13 -7.13
N VAL A 793 33.11 -27.06 -7.23
CA VAL A 793 34.02 -27.59 -6.21
C VAL A 793 33.94 -26.80 -4.90
N TYR A 794 33.82 -25.47 -4.97
CA TYR A 794 33.68 -24.63 -3.78
C TYR A 794 32.41 -24.94 -2.99
N GLU A 795 31.25 -25.05 -3.65
CA GLU A 795 29.98 -25.40 -3.00
C GLU A 795 29.93 -26.85 -2.50
N TYR A 796 30.51 -27.79 -3.26
CA TYR A 796 30.66 -29.17 -2.81
C TYR A 796 31.54 -29.28 -1.55
N THR A 797 32.59 -28.46 -1.47
CA THR A 797 33.47 -28.38 -0.30
C THR A 797 32.76 -27.72 0.88
N ARG A 798 31.93 -26.69 0.64
CA ARG A 798 31.13 -26.02 1.67
C ARG A 798 30.00 -26.90 2.23
N LYS A 799 29.39 -27.77 1.40
CA LYS A 799 28.40 -28.76 1.88
C LYS A 799 29.00 -29.90 2.73
N ARG A 800 30.30 -30.17 2.59
CA ARG A 800 30.99 -31.25 3.33
C ARG A 800 31.67 -30.78 4.62
N ILE A 801 32.05 -29.51 4.69
CA ILE A 801 32.65 -28.89 5.86
C ILE A 801 31.56 -28.01 6.46
N GLY A 802 30.79 -28.54 7.41
CA GLY A 802 29.70 -27.80 8.07
C GLY A 802 30.21 -26.55 8.77
N MET A 803 30.19 -25.42 8.05
CA MET A 803 30.32 -24.06 8.53
C MET A 803 29.12 -23.26 8.08
#